data_AF-A0A1F5HAM0-F1
#
_entry.id   AF-A0A1F5HAM0-F1
#
_cell.length_a   1.000
_cell.length_b   1.000
_cell.length_c   1.000
_cell.angle_alpha   90.00
_cell.angle_beta   90.00
_cell.angle_gamma   90.00
#
_symmetry.space_group_name_H-M   'P 1'
#
loop_
_entity.id
_entity.type
_entity.pdbx_description
1 polymer ?
#
loop_
_entity_poly.entity_id
_entity_poly.type
_entity_poly.pdbx_seq_one_letter_code
_entity_poly.pdbx_strand_id
1 'polypeptide(L)'
;MLIKTETKKENFFLLQTGLFKKKKAKIIGFTLILALMSLFLVILIKPDPIRPYLSELKTFTLEQQRHLAGIIFAKPKELSIDINWTNYQKISDQRQRAVNAGVLLEQNTEFLPAKLTYNGQSYDIKLRLKGAGFDHWDDDKKWSLKMRISNQKSILGMTDFSIMHPKTRNYIYEWLYAKALEKEGFLFPRVEFVKVAINGRNHGIYVLEEDFSKALVENNKRREGALIGFDKSLVLEEWARGNTRQEIFSTGMTGGFKEMQSEVIPSNFEAVEPISVLAIKLLEDFRAGKVSVSQAFDIDSISKFFALRALFASLEFDPNDVKFYYNPITDKLEVYSAEINRFSDESARVGNWWVNEGFDREKRFTSLFFKDPEFLRRYVQYLNSYASDDYFDKMLGDLKSDLGKNLNIIYSEFPASEFREASLFTNQKYIQDSLNPPKALHAYFREENTNGLKIDIGSLYPFPIEVEEVSYKGGTYKGTQKIILSERNPDNTVQYQTFDFIRGNTGTRQEEITIPKIYYKILGIQSPKEADVASYSFFPEVFQNRVMSQGPNVAEFDNLFVDNPSKTIIARRGTWNLDRNLIIPSGYTFELSEETTVNLTNGAKIISYSPLQFKGSEQSPIFIRSGNQSGQGIVVINAQNESHLENVVFENLTNPKENGWELTGAVTFYQSPVYINQCLFKSNNSEDTLNIIRSDFEIVGSAFTDTSSDAIDTDFASGTISQSIFTNTAGDAMDFSEGNVNVNAVKIRNAGDKGISVGENSRVQGEEIEINKAYIGIAAKDNSTVNVKGINIKSADWGLTVYQKKLQFGTAHMVVTGLKDNFASTPYLVEEGSTLNVDYKEIPAEGKNVFIKLYPDETE
;
A
#
# COMPACT_ATOMS: atom_id res chain seq x y z
N MET A 1 34.62 -36.89 42.18
CA MET A 1 34.75 -38.38 42.16
C MET A 1 34.82 -38.78 40.69
N LEU A 2 35.88 -39.52 40.31
CA LEU A 2 36.20 -40.09 38.97
C LEU A 2 36.59 -39.10 37.85
N ILE A 3 37.65 -39.27 37.04
CA ILE A 3 39.04 -39.73 37.16
C ILE A 3 39.79 -39.07 35.96
N LYS A 4 41.09 -38.82 36.14
CA LYS A 4 42.05 -38.25 35.18
C LYS A 4 42.15 -39.00 33.84
N THR A 5 42.60 -38.30 32.80
CA THR A 5 43.80 -38.71 32.03
C THR A 5 44.42 -37.54 31.27
N GLU A 6 45.65 -37.19 31.64
CA GLU A 6 46.60 -36.41 30.84
C GLU A 6 47.10 -37.22 29.65
N THR A 7 47.43 -36.57 28.54
CA THR A 7 48.57 -36.99 27.69
C THR A 7 49.17 -35.80 26.95
N LYS A 8 50.37 -35.42 27.41
CA LYS A 8 51.55 -34.92 26.70
C LYS A 8 51.36 -34.25 25.32
N LYS A 9 51.68 -32.95 25.26
CA LYS A 9 52.29 -32.30 24.08
C LYS A 9 53.63 -31.69 24.50
N GLU A 10 54.72 -32.38 24.18
CA GLU A 10 56.07 -31.82 24.21
C GLU A 10 56.45 -31.25 22.84
N ASN A 11 56.94 -30.01 22.89
CA ASN A 11 58.04 -29.42 22.12
C ASN A 11 58.05 -29.52 20.58
N PHE A 12 57.92 -28.37 19.91
CA PHE A 12 58.76 -28.09 18.74
C PHE A 12 58.99 -26.57 18.52
N PHE A 13 60.19 -26.12 18.89
CA PHE A 13 60.92 -24.92 18.46
C PHE A 13 62.37 -25.46 18.34
N LEU A 14 63.21 -25.31 17.31
CA LEU A 14 63.57 -24.26 16.36
C LEU A 14 64.51 -24.91 15.31
N LEU A 15 64.50 -24.49 14.04
CA LEU A 15 65.69 -24.01 13.30
C LEU A 15 65.41 -23.72 11.82
N GLN A 16 65.81 -22.51 11.44
CA GLN A 16 65.82 -21.93 10.10
C GLN A 16 66.86 -22.61 9.19
N THR A 17 66.52 -22.84 7.92
CA THR A 17 67.39 -22.54 6.75
C THR A 17 66.54 -22.42 5.48
N GLY A 18 66.84 -21.42 4.65
CA GLY A 18 66.00 -20.94 3.53
C GLY A 18 65.89 -21.86 2.30
N LEU A 19 66.56 -23.01 2.26
CA LEU A 19 66.54 -23.93 1.11
C LEU A 19 65.49 -25.06 1.22
N PHE A 20 64.96 -25.34 2.42
CA PHE A 20 64.00 -26.43 2.64
C PHE A 20 62.53 -26.06 2.37
N LYS A 21 62.17 -24.77 2.29
CA LYS A 21 60.78 -24.30 2.06
C LYS A 21 60.26 -24.63 0.65
N LYS A 22 61.10 -24.59 -0.38
CA LYS A 22 60.69 -24.87 -1.78
C LYS A 22 60.38 -26.35 -2.04
N LYS A 23 61.05 -27.29 -1.37
CA LYS A 23 60.77 -28.74 -1.52
C LYS A 23 59.52 -29.17 -0.77
N LYS A 24 59.26 -28.66 0.45
CA LYS A 24 58.01 -28.93 1.17
C LYS A 24 56.79 -28.32 0.49
N ALA A 25 56.88 -27.12 -0.09
CA ALA A 25 55.76 -26.54 -0.86
C ALA A 25 55.40 -27.38 -2.10
N LYS A 26 56.40 -27.94 -2.82
CA LYS A 26 56.15 -28.86 -3.94
C LYS A 26 55.57 -30.20 -3.50
N ILE A 27 56.05 -30.75 -2.39
CA ILE A 27 55.51 -32.00 -1.83
C ILE A 27 54.08 -31.79 -1.33
N ILE A 28 53.82 -30.74 -0.56
CA ILE A 28 52.47 -30.39 -0.08
C ILE A 28 51.54 -30.13 -1.27
N GLY A 29 51.99 -29.41 -2.30
CA GLY A 29 51.22 -29.19 -3.53
C GLY A 29 50.90 -30.50 -4.27
N PHE A 30 51.85 -31.44 -4.34
CA PHE A 30 51.65 -32.75 -4.95
C PHE A 30 50.69 -33.64 -4.13
N THR A 31 50.79 -33.61 -2.80
CA THR A 31 49.85 -34.32 -1.92
C THR A 31 48.45 -33.72 -1.98
N LEU A 32 48.33 -32.39 -2.14
CA LEU A 32 47.06 -31.70 -2.33
C LEU A 32 46.42 -32.09 -3.67
N ILE A 33 47.21 -32.18 -4.75
CA ILE A 33 46.75 -32.64 -6.07
C ILE A 33 46.27 -34.09 -6.01
N LEU A 34 47.00 -34.98 -5.32
CA LEU A 34 46.59 -36.37 -5.13
C LEU A 34 45.32 -36.50 -4.29
N ALA A 35 45.16 -35.68 -3.25
CA ALA A 35 43.95 -35.64 -2.42
C ALA A 35 42.74 -35.08 -3.20
N LEU A 36 42.96 -34.07 -4.04
CA LEU A 36 41.93 -33.54 -4.94
C LEU A 36 41.54 -34.56 -6.02
N MET A 37 42.49 -35.33 -6.56
CA MET A 37 42.23 -36.39 -7.53
C MET A 37 41.46 -37.58 -6.94
N SER A 38 41.78 -38.01 -5.72
CA SER A 38 41.05 -39.09 -5.05
C SER A 38 39.64 -38.67 -4.66
N LEU A 39 39.44 -37.42 -4.27
CA LEU A 39 38.13 -36.83 -4.01
C LEU A 39 37.30 -36.69 -5.30
N PHE A 40 37.94 -36.32 -6.42
CA PHE A 40 37.33 -36.30 -7.76
C PHE A 40 36.85 -37.70 -8.20
N LEU A 41 37.62 -38.75 -7.86
CA LEU A 41 37.22 -40.15 -8.10
C LEU A 41 35.99 -40.54 -7.27
N VAL A 42 35.87 -40.06 -6.03
CA VAL A 42 34.72 -40.35 -5.14
C VAL A 42 33.46 -39.59 -5.60
N ILE A 43 33.61 -38.39 -6.14
CA ILE A 43 32.54 -37.57 -6.75
C ILE A 43 31.96 -38.25 -7.99
N LEU A 44 32.79 -38.93 -8.79
CA LEU A 44 32.38 -39.69 -9.99
C LEU A 44 31.54 -40.93 -9.67
N ILE A 45 31.64 -41.49 -8.46
CA ILE A 45 31.04 -42.79 -8.11
C ILE A 45 29.66 -42.63 -7.42
N LYS A 46 29.41 -41.54 -6.67
CA LYS A 46 28.10 -41.25 -6.01
C LYS A 46 27.85 -39.73 -5.81
N PRO A 47 27.19 -39.02 -6.73
CA PRO A 47 27.07 -37.55 -6.67
C PRO A 47 26.10 -37.02 -5.59
N ASP A 48 25.04 -37.75 -5.23
CA ASP A 48 23.96 -37.23 -4.37
C ASP A 48 24.33 -36.95 -2.90
N PRO A 49 25.05 -37.83 -2.17
CA PRO A 49 25.43 -37.55 -0.79
C PRO A 49 26.62 -36.57 -0.64
N ILE A 50 27.31 -36.23 -1.73
CA ILE A 50 28.55 -35.41 -1.70
C ILE A 50 28.27 -33.95 -2.08
N ARG A 51 27.11 -33.66 -2.69
CA ARG A 51 26.74 -32.34 -3.19
C ARG A 51 26.91 -31.18 -2.17
N PRO A 52 26.59 -31.33 -0.87
CA PRO A 52 26.86 -30.29 0.13
C PRO A 52 28.37 -30.08 0.38
N TYR A 53 29.15 -31.16 0.37
CA TYR A 53 30.60 -31.12 0.56
C TYR A 53 31.33 -30.51 -0.65
N LEU A 54 30.76 -30.60 -1.86
CA LEU A 54 31.32 -29.97 -3.07
C LEU A 54 31.38 -28.44 -2.94
N SER A 55 30.35 -27.81 -2.37
CA SER A 55 30.36 -26.38 -2.10
C SER A 55 31.43 -25.99 -1.08
N GLU A 56 31.54 -26.75 0.03
CA GLU A 56 32.55 -26.51 1.07
C GLU A 56 33.98 -26.67 0.52
N LEU A 57 34.21 -27.70 -0.30
CA LEU A 57 35.50 -27.95 -0.97
C LEU A 57 35.87 -26.85 -1.95
N LYS A 58 34.90 -26.33 -2.70
CA LYS A 58 35.10 -25.20 -3.61
C LYS A 58 35.49 -23.94 -2.83
N THR A 59 34.78 -23.63 -1.75
CA THR A 59 35.09 -22.50 -0.86
C THR A 59 36.49 -22.64 -0.26
N PHE A 60 36.81 -23.81 0.31
CA PHE A 60 38.14 -24.09 0.86
C PHE A 60 39.25 -23.93 -0.18
N THR A 61 39.03 -24.40 -1.41
CA THR A 61 40.02 -24.27 -2.49
C THR A 61 40.24 -22.82 -2.88
N LEU A 62 39.17 -22.01 -2.95
CA LEU A 62 39.26 -20.57 -3.23
C LEU A 62 39.99 -19.81 -2.12
N GLU A 63 39.72 -20.14 -0.85
CA GLU A 63 40.45 -19.59 0.30
C GLU A 63 41.94 -19.89 0.22
N GLN A 64 42.32 -21.13 -0.10
CA GLN A 64 43.73 -21.50 -0.27
C GLN A 64 44.39 -20.73 -1.43
N GLN A 65 43.69 -20.54 -2.55
CA GLN A 65 44.19 -19.73 -3.67
C GLN A 65 44.40 -18.27 -3.27
N ARG A 66 43.44 -17.66 -2.58
CA ARG A 66 43.53 -16.29 -2.03
C ARG A 66 44.71 -16.17 -1.07
N HIS A 67 44.85 -17.13 -0.17
CA HIS A 67 45.95 -17.13 0.80
C HIS A 67 47.32 -17.24 0.14
N LEU A 68 47.46 -18.13 -0.85
CA LEU A 68 48.69 -18.26 -1.63
C LEU A 68 49.04 -16.96 -2.39
N ALA A 69 48.05 -16.34 -3.04
CA ALA A 69 48.24 -15.05 -3.69
C ALA A 69 48.67 -13.98 -2.68
N GLY A 70 48.02 -13.92 -1.51
CA GLY A 70 48.39 -13.03 -0.42
C GLY A 70 49.84 -13.24 0.05
N ILE A 71 50.26 -14.48 0.28
CA ILE A 71 51.66 -14.78 0.69
C ILE A 71 52.68 -14.33 -0.36
N ILE A 72 52.36 -14.45 -1.66
CA ILE A 72 53.30 -14.15 -2.75
C ILE A 72 53.37 -12.66 -3.04
N PHE A 73 52.22 -11.98 -3.05
CA PHE A 73 52.10 -10.61 -3.57
C PHE A 73 51.90 -9.54 -2.49
N ALA A 74 51.50 -9.90 -1.26
CA ALA A 74 51.31 -8.92 -0.20
C ALA A 74 52.64 -8.29 0.22
N LYS A 75 52.63 -6.96 0.31
CA LYS A 75 53.74 -6.14 0.82
C LYS A 75 53.21 -5.11 1.81
N PRO A 76 52.64 -5.54 2.95
CA PRO A 76 52.10 -4.60 3.93
C PRO A 76 53.21 -3.75 4.54
N LYS A 77 52.90 -2.49 4.84
CA LYS A 77 53.74 -1.66 5.70
C LYS A 77 53.76 -2.28 7.10
N GLU A 78 54.89 -2.20 7.80
CA GLU A 78 55.06 -2.78 9.13
C GLU A 78 55.10 -1.69 10.22
N LEU A 79 54.36 -1.93 11.30
CA LEU A 79 54.36 -1.11 12.51
C LEU A 79 54.75 -1.97 13.71
N SER A 80 55.70 -1.51 14.51
CA SER A 80 56.06 -2.15 15.79
C SER A 80 55.70 -1.23 16.95
N ILE A 81 54.97 -1.74 17.93
CA ILE A 81 54.52 -0.98 19.10
C ILE A 81 55.12 -1.60 20.35
N ASP A 82 55.84 -0.80 21.13
CA ASP A 82 56.42 -1.20 22.40
C ASP A 82 55.67 -0.53 23.55
N ILE A 83 54.98 -1.35 24.34
CA ILE A 83 54.18 -0.97 25.50
C ILE A 83 54.88 -1.56 26.73
N ASN A 84 55.31 -0.70 27.65
CA ASN A 84 55.90 -1.20 28.89
C ASN A 84 54.91 -2.11 29.64
N TRP A 85 55.43 -3.04 30.44
CA TRP A 85 54.61 -4.08 31.06
C TRP A 85 53.47 -3.51 31.93
N THR A 86 53.74 -2.46 32.72
CA THR A 86 52.73 -1.82 33.58
C THR A 86 51.58 -1.22 32.77
N ASN A 87 51.88 -0.51 31.68
CA ASN A 87 50.87 0.07 30.79
C ASN A 87 50.12 -1.01 30.02
N TYR A 88 50.78 -2.09 29.62
CA TYR A 88 50.14 -3.22 28.97
C TYR A 88 49.12 -3.90 29.91
N GLN A 89 49.45 -4.09 31.19
CA GLN A 89 48.51 -4.62 32.18
C GLN A 89 47.29 -3.71 32.34
N LYS A 90 47.50 -2.39 32.42
CA LYS A 90 46.39 -1.43 32.48
C LYS A 90 45.43 -1.53 31.28
N ILE A 91 45.96 -1.65 30.06
CA ILE A 91 45.14 -1.83 28.84
C ILE A 91 44.41 -3.16 28.88
N SER A 92 45.07 -4.22 29.34
CA SER A 92 44.47 -5.54 29.54
C SER A 92 43.31 -5.49 30.55
N ASP A 93 43.46 -4.76 31.65
CA ASP A 93 42.41 -4.56 32.65
C ASP A 93 41.24 -3.75 32.09
N GLN A 94 41.52 -2.70 31.31
CA GLN A 94 40.49 -1.95 30.58
C GLN A 94 39.71 -2.85 29.63
N ARG A 95 40.40 -3.72 28.88
CA ARG A 95 39.78 -4.70 27.99
C ARG A 95 38.89 -5.65 28.78
N GLN A 96 39.39 -6.22 29.87
CA GLN A 96 38.61 -7.17 30.66
C GLN A 96 37.32 -6.52 31.20
N ARG A 97 37.39 -5.27 31.65
CA ARG A 97 36.19 -4.51 32.04
C ARG A 97 35.22 -4.31 30.88
N ALA A 98 35.72 -3.96 29.70
CA ALA A 98 34.89 -3.76 28.51
C ALA A 98 34.24 -5.07 28.02
N VAL A 99 34.98 -6.18 28.00
CA VAL A 99 34.46 -7.53 27.71
C VAL A 99 33.35 -7.89 28.70
N ASN A 100 33.57 -7.66 29.99
CA ASN A 100 32.58 -7.99 31.03
C ASN A 100 31.32 -7.12 30.95
N ALA A 101 31.45 -5.85 30.54
CA ALA A 101 30.32 -4.93 30.37
C ALA A 101 29.63 -5.05 29.00
N GLY A 102 30.26 -5.73 28.04
CA GLY A 102 29.85 -5.77 26.63
C GLY A 102 30.02 -4.44 25.87
N VAL A 103 30.54 -3.39 26.52
CA VAL A 103 30.75 -2.06 25.95
C VAL A 103 31.96 -1.39 26.60
N LEU A 104 32.70 -0.59 25.82
CA LEU A 104 33.79 0.24 26.34
C LEU A 104 33.28 1.62 26.73
N LEU A 105 33.26 1.91 28.03
CA LEU A 105 32.88 3.21 28.59
C LEU A 105 34.06 4.19 28.58
N GLU A 106 33.87 5.42 28.11
CA GLU A 106 34.96 6.38 27.93
C GLU A 106 35.69 6.72 29.23
N GLN A 107 34.96 6.86 30.34
CA GLN A 107 35.50 7.10 31.68
C GLN A 107 36.44 5.98 32.18
N ASN A 108 36.36 4.80 31.55
CA ASN A 108 37.22 3.66 31.87
C ASN A 108 38.45 3.57 30.97
N THR A 109 38.65 4.52 30.06
CA THR A 109 39.79 4.57 29.15
C THR A 109 40.79 5.65 29.56
N GLU A 110 42.08 5.33 29.48
CA GLU A 110 43.15 6.31 29.71
C GLU A 110 44.21 6.18 28.61
N PHE A 111 44.73 7.32 28.13
CA PHE A 111 45.84 7.33 27.16
C PHE A 111 47.17 7.03 27.87
N LEU A 112 47.81 5.93 27.47
CA LEU A 112 49.04 5.44 28.07
C LEU A 112 50.25 5.61 27.15
N PRO A 113 51.42 6.03 27.68
CA PRO A 113 52.64 6.15 26.90
C PRO A 113 53.10 4.80 26.31
N ALA A 114 53.54 4.84 25.05
CA ALA A 114 54.17 3.72 24.33
C ALA A 114 55.13 4.27 23.25
N LYS A 115 55.86 3.38 22.59
CA LYS A 115 56.70 3.72 21.42
C LYS A 115 56.20 3.02 20.18
N LEU A 116 56.20 3.74 19.05
CA LEU A 116 55.89 3.22 17.73
C LEU A 116 57.15 3.27 16.87
N THR A 117 57.48 2.19 16.19
CA THR A 117 58.52 2.15 15.16
C THR A 117 57.89 1.96 13.79
N TYR A 118 58.21 2.86 12.87
CA TYR A 118 57.77 2.83 11.47
C TYR A 118 58.93 3.27 10.56
N ASN A 119 59.20 2.53 9.48
CA ASN A 119 60.31 2.79 8.54
C ASN A 119 61.68 3.02 9.25
N GLY A 120 61.95 2.24 10.31
CA GLY A 120 63.19 2.35 11.10
C GLY A 120 63.28 3.57 12.02
N GLN A 121 62.26 4.42 12.07
CA GLN A 121 62.19 5.58 12.97
C GLN A 121 61.27 5.29 14.16
N SER A 122 61.67 5.76 15.34
CA SER A 122 60.89 5.63 16.59
C SER A 122 60.14 6.93 16.90
N TYR A 123 58.88 6.79 17.33
CA TYR A 123 57.96 7.86 17.67
C TYR A 123 57.40 7.61 19.07
N ASP A 124 57.38 8.64 19.90
CA ASP A 124 56.67 8.60 21.18
C ASP A 124 55.18 8.76 20.93
N ILE A 125 54.39 7.79 21.40
CA ILE A 125 52.94 7.77 21.20
C ILE A 125 52.22 7.65 22.55
N LYS A 126 50.97 8.08 22.57
CA LYS A 126 50.00 7.68 23.59
C LYS A 126 48.96 6.79 22.94
N LEU A 127 48.54 5.74 23.62
CA LEU A 127 47.53 4.82 23.10
C LEU A 127 46.49 4.41 24.13
N ARG A 128 45.31 4.02 23.66
CA ARG A 128 44.19 3.48 24.46
C ARG A 128 43.36 2.50 23.64
N LEU A 129 42.44 1.76 24.27
CA LEU A 129 41.45 0.97 23.53
C LEU A 129 40.53 1.86 22.68
N LYS A 130 40.13 1.33 21.51
CA LYS A 130 39.21 1.96 20.53
C LYS A 130 37.99 1.06 20.34
N GLY A 131 36.84 1.70 20.06
CA GLY A 131 35.58 1.02 19.72
C GLY A 131 34.57 1.09 20.87
N ALA A 132 33.30 0.84 20.55
CA ALA A 132 32.22 0.76 21.53
C ALA A 132 31.68 -0.68 21.69
N GLY A 133 31.62 -1.45 20.59
CA GLY A 133 31.15 -2.83 20.57
C GLY A 133 32.23 -3.88 20.85
N PHE A 134 31.79 -5.05 21.31
CA PHE A 134 32.66 -6.16 21.72
C PHE A 134 33.60 -6.68 20.62
N ASP A 135 33.23 -6.52 19.35
CA ASP A 135 33.95 -6.97 18.15
C ASP A 135 35.36 -6.36 18.00
N HIS A 136 35.61 -5.24 18.68
CA HIS A 136 36.88 -4.55 18.71
C HIS A 136 37.93 -5.19 19.63
N TRP A 137 37.52 -6.06 20.57
CA TRP A 137 38.39 -6.62 21.62
C TRP A 137 38.06 -8.07 22.00
N ASP A 138 37.10 -8.73 21.35
CA ASP A 138 36.78 -10.14 21.55
C ASP A 138 37.95 -11.08 21.22
N ASP A 139 38.80 -10.72 20.25
CA ASP A 139 39.99 -11.48 19.91
C ASP A 139 41.06 -11.37 21.00
N ASP A 140 41.63 -12.50 21.41
CA ASP A 140 42.65 -12.56 22.46
C ASP A 140 43.98 -11.90 22.07
N LYS A 141 44.21 -11.67 20.77
CA LYS A 141 45.42 -11.06 20.24
C LYS A 141 45.12 -9.71 19.58
N LYS A 142 44.06 -9.60 18.78
CA LYS A 142 43.81 -8.42 17.93
C LYS A 142 42.91 -7.37 18.56
N TRP A 143 43.49 -6.56 19.44
CA TRP A 143 42.77 -5.46 20.09
C TRP A 143 42.78 -4.18 19.25
N SER A 144 41.64 -3.50 19.19
CA SER A 144 41.54 -2.18 18.56
C SER A 144 42.17 -1.11 19.45
N LEU A 145 43.14 -0.38 18.90
CA LEU A 145 43.92 0.63 19.62
C LEU A 145 43.88 1.97 18.90
N LYS A 146 43.54 3.02 19.64
CA LYS A 146 43.68 4.41 19.21
C LYS A 146 45.03 4.95 19.63
N MET A 147 45.71 5.67 18.74
CA MET A 147 47.05 6.19 18.94
C MET A 147 47.13 7.67 18.60
N ARG A 148 47.92 8.40 19.38
CA ARG A 148 48.30 9.80 19.15
C ARG A 148 49.81 9.93 19.16
N ILE A 149 50.38 10.48 18.10
CA ILE A 149 51.80 10.78 18.02
C ILE A 149 52.10 12.07 18.79
N SER A 150 53.12 12.01 19.64
CA SER A 150 53.57 13.17 20.42
C SER A 150 54.52 14.06 19.62
N ASN A 151 54.79 15.26 20.13
CA ASN A 151 55.83 16.16 19.63
C ASN A 151 55.64 16.63 18.16
N GLN A 152 54.39 16.83 17.73
CA GLN A 152 54.04 17.34 16.39
C GLN A 152 54.65 16.53 15.23
N LYS A 153 54.86 15.23 15.42
CA LYS A 153 55.29 14.31 14.37
C LYS A 153 54.08 13.58 13.78
N SER A 154 54.28 12.98 12.61
CA SER A 154 53.26 12.15 11.96
C SER A 154 53.90 10.92 11.30
N ILE A 155 53.10 9.88 11.09
CA ILE A 155 53.43 8.78 10.17
C ILE A 155 52.38 8.76 9.07
N LEU A 156 52.80 8.51 7.82
CA LEU A 156 51.88 8.52 6.68
C LEU A 156 51.04 9.81 6.58
N GLY A 157 51.53 10.91 7.17
CA GLY A 157 50.85 12.19 7.32
C GLY A 157 49.76 12.25 8.40
N MET A 158 49.58 11.22 9.23
CA MET A 158 48.60 11.14 10.32
C MET A 158 49.24 11.42 11.68
N THR A 159 48.58 12.25 12.50
CA THR A 159 48.96 12.49 13.91
C THR A 159 48.18 11.61 14.88
N ASP A 160 46.93 11.33 14.53
CA ASP A 160 45.97 10.53 15.29
C ASP A 160 45.39 9.47 14.36
N PHE A 161 45.42 8.22 14.79
CA PHE A 161 44.90 7.09 14.00
C PHE A 161 44.59 5.91 14.90
N SER A 162 43.76 5.01 14.40
CA SER A 162 43.42 3.76 15.08
C SER A 162 43.91 2.57 14.25
N ILE A 163 44.39 1.51 14.92
CA ILE A 163 44.56 0.19 14.32
C ILE A 163 43.48 -0.72 14.87
N MET A 164 42.81 -1.46 13.99
CA MET A 164 41.68 -2.32 14.33
C MET A 164 41.77 -3.66 13.59
N HIS A 165 41.07 -4.66 14.10
CA HIS A 165 40.89 -5.90 13.35
C HIS A 165 40.11 -5.57 12.05
N PRO A 166 40.53 -5.99 10.83
CA PRO A 166 39.86 -5.61 9.58
C PRO A 166 38.35 -5.90 9.55
N LYS A 167 37.89 -6.98 10.20
CA LYS A 167 36.46 -7.28 10.42
C LYS A 167 35.61 -6.11 10.93
N THR A 168 36.13 -5.24 11.81
CA THR A 168 35.37 -4.12 12.41
C THR A 168 35.07 -3.00 11.41
N ARG A 169 35.65 -3.08 10.21
CA ARG A 169 35.45 -2.16 9.08
C ARG A 169 34.99 -2.89 7.82
N ASN A 170 34.41 -4.08 8.01
CA ASN A 170 33.98 -4.95 6.94
C ASN A 170 35.11 -5.18 5.89
N TYR A 171 36.32 -5.42 6.40
CA TYR A 171 37.52 -5.67 5.60
C TYR A 171 37.83 -4.54 4.61
N ILE A 172 37.59 -4.78 3.32
CA ILE A 172 38.00 -3.90 2.22
C ILE A 172 37.01 -2.75 1.96
N TYR A 173 35.77 -2.87 2.44
CA TYR A 173 34.69 -1.97 2.02
C TYR A 173 34.84 -0.55 2.58
N GLU A 174 35.35 -0.38 3.80
CA GLU A 174 35.65 0.97 4.34
C GLU A 174 36.71 1.69 3.49
N TRP A 175 37.75 0.97 3.05
CA TRP A 175 38.76 1.52 2.16
C TRP A 175 38.16 1.95 0.81
N LEU A 176 37.31 1.11 0.22
CA LEU A 176 36.63 1.44 -1.03
C LEU A 176 35.74 2.68 -0.89
N TYR A 177 34.98 2.78 0.21
CA TYR A 177 34.14 3.93 0.49
C TYR A 177 34.97 5.21 0.70
N ALA A 178 36.07 5.14 1.47
CA ALA A 178 36.99 6.26 1.65
C ALA A 178 37.58 6.75 0.31
N LYS A 179 37.87 5.84 -0.63
CA LYS A 179 38.32 6.21 -1.99
C LYS A 179 37.24 6.85 -2.84
N ALA A 180 35.99 6.44 -2.67
CA ALA A 180 34.87 7.10 -3.34
C ALA A 180 34.65 8.52 -2.78
N LEU A 181 34.77 8.71 -1.48
CA LEU A 181 34.73 10.02 -0.84
C LEU A 181 35.88 10.93 -1.32
N GLU A 182 37.10 10.39 -1.41
CA GLU A 182 38.27 11.10 -1.95
C GLU A 182 38.04 11.58 -3.38
N LYS A 183 37.48 10.72 -4.25
CA LYS A 183 37.20 11.03 -5.66
C LYS A 183 36.21 12.19 -5.80
N GLU A 184 35.20 12.26 -4.95
CA GLU A 184 34.23 13.35 -4.92
C GLU A 184 34.68 14.56 -4.07
N GLY A 185 35.88 14.50 -3.50
CA GLY A 185 36.49 15.60 -2.76
C GLY A 185 35.88 15.84 -1.38
N PHE A 186 35.23 14.84 -0.76
CA PHE A 186 34.71 14.94 0.62
C PHE A 186 35.81 14.84 1.67
N LEU A 187 35.45 15.03 2.94
CA LEU A 187 36.31 14.66 4.06
C LEU A 187 36.34 13.13 4.15
N PHE A 188 37.51 12.54 3.99
CA PHE A 188 37.71 11.09 4.11
C PHE A 188 38.88 10.76 5.05
N PRO A 189 38.81 9.64 5.79
CA PRO A 189 39.96 9.12 6.51
C PRO A 189 40.90 8.40 5.55
N ARG A 190 42.21 8.52 5.77
CA ARG A 190 43.16 7.58 5.18
C ARG A 190 42.95 6.20 5.81
N VAL A 191 42.75 5.20 4.96
CA VAL A 191 42.58 3.78 5.35
C VAL A 191 43.69 2.96 4.70
N GLU A 192 44.41 2.18 5.49
CA GLU A 192 45.56 1.37 5.06
C GLU A 192 45.52 -0.01 5.73
N PHE A 193 46.05 -1.05 5.08
CA PHE A 193 46.24 -2.36 5.72
C PHE A 193 47.71 -2.57 6.07
N VAL A 194 47.98 -2.74 7.35
CA VAL A 194 49.35 -2.76 7.91
C VAL A 194 49.56 -4.02 8.73
N LYS A 195 50.81 -4.49 8.77
CA LYS A 195 51.21 -5.59 9.63
C LYS A 195 51.74 -5.03 10.95
N VAL A 196 51.19 -5.49 12.06
CA VAL A 196 51.48 -4.96 13.40
C VAL A 196 52.26 -5.99 14.22
N ALA A 197 53.28 -5.52 14.93
CA ALA A 197 53.90 -6.22 16.03
C ALA A 197 53.72 -5.42 17.33
N ILE A 198 53.40 -6.09 18.43
CA ILE A 198 53.29 -5.47 19.76
C ILE A 198 54.21 -6.23 20.71
N ASN A 199 55.11 -5.51 21.39
CA ASN A 199 56.11 -6.08 22.31
C ASN A 199 56.91 -7.24 21.69
N GLY A 200 57.36 -7.06 20.45
CA GLY A 200 58.13 -8.04 19.68
C GLY A 200 57.34 -9.25 19.15
N ARG A 201 56.04 -9.35 19.40
CA ARG A 201 55.18 -10.44 18.89
C ARG A 201 54.42 -9.98 17.65
N ASN A 202 54.39 -10.81 16.61
CA ASN A 202 53.60 -10.54 15.41
C ASN A 202 52.10 -10.68 15.72
N HIS A 203 51.36 -9.60 15.53
CA HIS A 203 49.90 -9.55 15.72
C HIS A 203 49.14 -9.60 14.39
N GLY A 204 49.82 -9.71 13.24
CA GLY A 204 49.18 -9.89 11.94
C GLY A 204 48.74 -8.58 11.29
N ILE A 205 47.78 -8.68 10.38
CA ILE A 205 47.21 -7.60 9.57
C ILE A 205 46.12 -6.88 10.35
N TYR A 206 46.23 -5.56 10.37
CA TYR A 206 45.27 -4.61 10.91
C TYR A 206 44.83 -3.65 9.82
N VAL A 207 43.62 -3.13 9.96
CA VAL A 207 43.23 -1.89 9.28
C VAL A 207 43.72 -0.72 10.13
N LEU A 208 44.41 0.22 9.49
CA LEU A 208 44.81 1.51 10.05
C LEU A 208 43.90 2.58 9.46
N GLU A 209 43.22 3.33 10.31
CA GLU A 209 42.26 4.37 9.94
C GLU A 209 42.64 5.69 10.62
N GLU A 210 42.74 6.76 9.83
CA GLU A 210 42.98 8.11 10.33
C GLU A 210 41.84 8.59 11.24
N ASP A 211 42.18 9.19 12.39
CA ASP A 211 41.18 9.79 13.27
C ASP A 211 40.78 11.20 12.82
N PHE A 212 39.52 11.55 13.07
CA PHE A 212 38.99 12.89 12.85
C PHE A 212 39.75 13.93 13.70
N SER A 213 40.60 14.71 13.04
CA SER A 213 41.58 15.61 13.65
C SER A 213 41.86 16.80 12.73
N LYS A 214 42.52 17.84 13.26
CA LYS A 214 42.95 19.01 12.47
C LYS A 214 43.87 18.61 11.30
N ALA A 215 44.75 17.63 11.52
CA ALA A 215 45.62 17.08 10.47
C ALA A 215 44.82 16.42 9.34
N LEU A 216 43.72 15.71 9.66
CA LEU A 216 42.83 15.13 8.65
C LEU A 216 42.20 16.22 7.80
N VAL A 217 41.69 17.28 8.42
CA VAL A 217 41.07 18.43 7.73
C VAL A 217 42.06 19.08 6.76
N GLU A 218 43.28 19.35 7.20
CA GLU A 218 44.33 19.93 6.36
C GLU A 218 44.75 18.99 5.23
N ASN A 219 44.89 17.68 5.49
CA ASN A 219 45.19 16.68 4.47
C ASN A 219 44.08 16.62 3.41
N ASN A 220 42.84 16.84 3.83
CA ASN A 220 41.69 16.96 2.95
C ASN A 220 41.60 18.35 2.26
N LYS A 221 42.62 19.21 2.35
CA LYS A 221 42.68 20.54 1.72
C LYS A 221 41.63 21.53 2.24
N ARG A 222 41.21 21.38 3.50
CA ARG A 222 40.35 22.35 4.20
C ARG A 222 41.20 23.24 5.10
N ARG A 223 40.71 24.45 5.39
CA ARG A 223 41.31 25.29 6.45
C ARG A 223 41.01 24.71 7.82
N GLU A 224 41.82 25.07 8.81
CA GLU A 224 41.50 24.75 10.20
C GLU A 224 40.13 25.36 10.59
N GLY A 225 39.29 24.56 11.23
CA GLY A 225 37.92 24.91 11.64
C GLY A 225 37.46 24.02 12.80
N ALA A 226 36.27 24.27 13.31
CA ALA A 226 35.75 23.52 14.44
C ALA A 226 35.36 22.09 14.04
N LEU A 227 35.71 21.12 14.88
CA LEU A 227 35.29 19.72 14.74
C LEU A 227 34.27 19.46 15.83
N ILE A 228 33.08 19.00 15.45
CA ILE A 228 31.97 18.78 16.38
C ILE A 228 31.28 17.44 16.10
N GLY A 229 30.50 16.97 17.04
CA GLY A 229 29.68 15.78 16.92
C GLY A 229 28.68 15.66 18.05
N PHE A 230 28.10 14.48 18.21
CA PHE A 230 27.22 14.17 19.33
C PHE A 230 27.94 13.28 20.34
N ASP A 231 27.91 13.67 21.61
CA ASP A 231 28.43 12.87 22.71
C ASP A 231 27.56 11.63 22.90
N LYS A 232 28.20 10.47 22.76
CA LYS A 232 27.58 9.15 22.87
C LYS A 232 27.71 8.52 24.25
N SER A 233 28.36 9.18 25.21
CA SER A 233 28.64 8.61 26.54
C SER A 233 27.39 8.06 27.22
N LEU A 234 26.28 8.83 27.19
CA LEU A 234 25.01 8.42 27.77
C LEU A 234 24.40 7.18 27.09
N VAL A 235 24.56 7.05 25.76
CA VAL A 235 24.08 5.88 25.00
C VAL A 235 24.86 4.63 25.40
N LEU A 236 26.18 4.77 25.51
CA LEU A 236 27.05 3.66 25.89
C LEU A 236 26.79 3.19 27.33
N GLU A 237 26.49 4.12 28.24
CA GLU A 237 26.09 3.80 29.60
C GLU A 237 24.76 3.02 29.65
N GLU A 238 23.76 3.42 28.88
CA GLU A 238 22.49 2.69 28.80
C GLU A 238 22.65 1.31 28.14
N TRP A 239 23.55 1.14 27.17
CA TRP A 239 23.91 -0.17 26.63
C TRP A 239 24.60 -1.05 27.68
N ALA A 240 25.53 -0.49 28.47
CA ALA A 240 26.17 -1.22 29.56
C ALA A 240 25.15 -1.73 30.59
N ARG A 241 24.17 -0.91 30.94
CA ARG A 241 23.07 -1.24 31.86
C ARG A 241 22.16 -2.34 31.28
N GLY A 242 21.81 -2.24 30.00
CA GLY A 242 21.02 -3.27 29.30
C GLY A 242 21.73 -4.61 29.28
N ASN A 243 23.03 -4.63 28.94
CA ASN A 243 23.86 -5.84 28.94
C ASN A 243 23.93 -6.49 30.32
N THR A 244 24.09 -5.70 31.40
CA THR A 244 24.11 -6.25 32.77
C THR A 244 22.79 -6.89 33.18
N ARG A 245 21.68 -6.45 32.58
CA ARG A 245 20.35 -7.03 32.80
C ARG A 245 19.96 -8.14 31.83
N GLN A 246 20.84 -8.49 30.88
CA GLN A 246 20.57 -9.42 29.78
C GLN A 246 19.35 -8.98 28.92
N GLU A 247 19.15 -7.67 28.80
CA GLU A 247 18.10 -7.10 27.95
C GLU A 247 18.54 -7.14 26.47
N ILE A 248 17.65 -7.61 25.58
CA ILE A 248 17.91 -7.63 24.12
C ILE A 248 17.93 -6.19 23.56
N PHE A 249 17.18 -5.28 24.20
CA PHE A 249 17.15 -3.85 23.90
C PHE A 249 17.24 -3.09 25.22
N SER A 250 18.19 -2.16 25.35
CA SER A 250 18.27 -1.31 26.55
C SER A 250 16.94 -0.61 26.79
N THR A 251 16.37 -0.81 27.99
CA THR A 251 15.13 -0.16 28.45
C THR A 251 15.31 1.33 28.77
N GLY A 252 16.48 1.91 28.48
CA GLY A 252 16.80 3.31 28.70
C GLY A 252 15.88 4.26 27.93
N MET A 253 15.18 5.14 28.66
CA MET A 253 14.39 6.26 28.08
C MET A 253 15.28 7.46 27.68
N THR A 254 16.61 7.34 27.78
CA THR A 254 17.60 8.40 27.57
C THR A 254 18.66 8.00 26.54
N GLY A 255 19.34 8.98 25.94
CA GLY A 255 20.35 8.73 24.90
C GLY A 255 19.78 8.53 23.50
N GLY A 256 18.57 9.01 23.23
CA GLY A 256 18.13 9.20 21.84
C GLY A 256 18.82 10.40 21.20
N PHE A 257 18.73 10.50 19.87
CA PHE A 257 19.32 11.60 19.09
C PHE A 257 18.97 13.01 19.62
N LYS A 258 17.75 13.19 20.12
CA LYS A 258 17.28 14.48 20.63
C LYS A 258 17.88 14.83 22.00
N GLU A 259 18.30 13.81 22.75
CA GLU A 259 18.83 13.93 24.10
C GLU A 259 20.36 13.95 24.13
N MET A 260 21.05 13.59 23.04
CA MET A 260 22.51 13.65 22.96
C MET A 260 23.02 15.08 23.12
N GLN A 261 24.12 15.27 23.83
CA GLN A 261 24.78 16.56 23.92
C GLN A 261 25.65 16.78 22.68
N SER A 262 25.61 17.96 22.06
CA SER A 262 26.59 18.31 21.05
C SER A 262 27.94 18.66 21.70
N GLU A 263 29.04 18.20 21.11
CA GLU A 263 30.37 18.36 21.65
C GLU A 263 31.40 18.82 20.61
N VAL A 264 32.52 19.37 21.09
CA VAL A 264 33.70 19.71 20.30
C VAL A 264 34.67 18.53 20.34
N ILE A 265 35.37 18.24 19.24
CA ILE A 265 36.25 17.08 19.09
C ILE A 265 37.71 17.55 18.91
N PRO A 266 38.66 17.18 19.80
CA PRO A 266 38.44 16.52 21.08
C PRO A 266 37.82 17.47 22.11
N SER A 267 37.06 16.91 23.06
CA SER A 267 36.40 17.66 24.12
C SER A 267 37.46 18.32 25.01
N ASN A 268 37.40 19.65 25.15
CA ASN A 268 38.33 20.43 25.97
C ASN A 268 37.55 21.37 26.92
N PHE A 269 37.74 21.18 28.22
CA PHE A 269 37.03 21.92 29.27
C PHE A 269 37.65 23.29 29.56
N GLU A 270 38.91 23.52 29.19
CA GLU A 270 39.66 24.70 29.66
C GLU A 270 39.42 25.96 28.81
N ALA A 271 39.00 25.83 27.54
CA ALA A 271 38.50 26.93 26.71
C ALA A 271 37.86 26.40 25.41
N VAL A 272 36.62 26.81 25.11
CA VAL A 272 35.98 26.56 23.81
C VAL A 272 36.20 27.77 22.91
N GLU A 273 36.83 27.57 21.75
CA GLU A 273 37.06 28.64 20.77
C GLU A 273 35.72 29.21 20.26
N PRO A 274 35.60 30.53 19.97
CA PRO A 274 34.37 31.14 19.47
C PRO A 274 33.79 30.45 18.23
N ILE A 275 34.65 29.97 17.33
CA ILE A 275 34.25 29.22 16.13
C ILE A 275 33.54 27.91 16.47
N SER A 276 33.98 27.22 17.53
CA SER A 276 33.34 26.00 18.01
C SER A 276 31.96 26.28 18.60
N VAL A 277 31.78 27.42 19.27
CA VAL A 277 30.44 27.85 19.75
C VAL A 277 29.50 28.09 18.58
N LEU A 278 29.98 28.75 17.52
CA LEU A 278 29.20 28.99 16.30
C LEU A 278 28.81 27.69 15.61
N ALA A 279 29.76 26.76 15.48
CA ALA A 279 29.54 25.44 14.90
C ALA A 279 28.49 24.63 15.66
N ILE A 280 28.59 24.58 17.00
CA ILE A 280 27.60 23.93 17.87
C ILE A 280 26.23 24.59 17.70
N LYS A 281 26.17 25.93 17.70
CA LYS A 281 24.90 26.64 17.52
C LYS A 281 24.25 26.31 16.17
N LEU A 282 25.02 26.26 15.08
CA LEU A 282 24.50 25.89 13.77
C LEU A 282 23.96 24.44 13.74
N LEU A 283 24.69 23.50 14.35
CA LEU A 283 24.24 22.11 14.49
C LEU A 283 22.96 22.00 15.33
N GLU A 284 22.86 22.75 16.44
CA GLU A 284 21.68 22.78 17.30
C GLU A 284 20.47 23.45 16.64
N ASP A 285 20.68 24.55 15.92
CA ASP A 285 19.61 25.22 15.18
C ASP A 285 19.12 24.33 14.02
N PHE A 286 20.01 23.55 13.39
CA PHE A 286 19.62 22.53 12.41
C PHE A 286 18.84 21.39 13.07
N ARG A 287 19.34 20.86 14.20
CA ARG A 287 18.67 19.79 14.98
C ARG A 287 17.28 20.20 15.46
N ALA A 288 17.11 21.47 15.83
CA ALA A 288 15.83 22.05 16.22
C ALA A 288 14.91 22.40 15.03
N GLY A 289 15.37 22.23 13.79
CA GLY A 289 14.61 22.58 12.57
C GLY A 289 14.43 24.09 12.37
N LYS A 290 15.25 24.93 13.00
CA LYS A 290 15.21 26.40 12.86
C LYS A 290 15.93 26.88 11.60
N VAL A 291 16.87 26.09 11.09
CA VAL A 291 17.53 26.31 9.81
C VAL A 291 17.33 25.09 8.91
N SER A 292 17.18 25.34 7.62
CA SER A 292 17.08 24.31 6.58
C SER A 292 18.41 23.61 6.32
N VAL A 293 18.38 22.51 5.56
CA VAL A 293 19.60 21.80 5.14
C VAL A 293 20.49 22.74 4.33
N SER A 294 19.92 23.51 3.41
CA SER A 294 20.67 24.45 2.57
C SER A 294 21.32 25.62 3.33
N GLN A 295 20.79 25.95 4.51
CA GLN A 295 21.38 26.96 5.41
C GLN A 295 22.52 26.38 6.27
N ALA A 296 22.38 25.15 6.77
CA ALA A 296 23.39 24.52 7.62
C ALA A 296 24.53 23.84 6.84
N PHE A 297 24.24 23.34 5.63
CA PHE A 297 25.16 22.56 4.81
C PHE A 297 25.29 23.15 3.41
N ASP A 298 26.37 22.80 2.71
CA ASP A 298 26.40 22.95 1.26
C ASP A 298 25.50 21.89 0.63
N ILE A 299 24.46 22.32 -0.09
CA ILE A 299 23.37 21.46 -0.53
C ILE A 299 23.83 20.42 -1.55
N ASP A 300 24.75 20.78 -2.45
CA ASP A 300 25.31 19.85 -3.42
C ASP A 300 26.17 18.80 -2.73
N SER A 301 27.04 19.23 -1.81
CA SER A 301 27.94 18.35 -1.07
C SER A 301 27.18 17.32 -0.24
N ILE A 302 26.17 17.75 0.54
CA ILE A 302 25.41 16.84 1.39
C ILE A 302 24.53 15.88 0.58
N SER A 303 23.93 16.33 -0.52
CA SER A 303 23.13 15.47 -1.41
C SER A 303 23.98 14.39 -2.09
N LYS A 304 25.17 14.75 -2.57
CA LYS A 304 26.15 13.78 -3.11
C LYS A 304 26.64 12.79 -2.05
N PHE A 305 26.93 13.27 -0.84
CA PHE A 305 27.36 12.42 0.26
C PHE A 305 26.31 11.35 0.60
N PHE A 306 25.04 11.74 0.72
CA PHE A 306 23.93 10.80 0.94
C PHE A 306 23.81 9.78 -0.20
N ALA A 307 23.87 10.24 -1.45
CA ALA A 307 23.82 9.36 -2.62
C ALA A 307 24.95 8.32 -2.62
N LEU A 308 26.17 8.74 -2.25
CA LEU A 308 27.32 7.85 -2.21
C LEU A 308 27.25 6.84 -1.06
N ARG A 309 26.83 7.27 0.14
CA ARG A 309 26.63 6.35 1.27
C ARG A 309 25.54 5.32 0.97
N ALA A 310 24.46 5.73 0.31
CA ALA A 310 23.40 4.83 -0.15
C ALA A 310 23.92 3.83 -1.20
N LEU A 311 24.69 4.29 -2.18
CA LEU A 311 25.26 3.44 -3.23
C LEU A 311 26.18 2.33 -2.69
N PHE A 312 26.91 2.60 -1.62
CA PHE A 312 27.76 1.62 -0.95
C PHE A 312 27.00 0.71 0.05
N ALA A 313 25.67 0.69 -0.01
CA ALA A 313 24.80 -0.20 0.75
C ALA A 313 24.95 -0.06 2.28
N SER A 314 25.15 1.17 2.75
CA SER A 314 25.19 1.46 4.19
C SER A 314 23.87 1.08 4.86
N LEU A 315 23.94 0.37 5.99
CA LEU A 315 22.75 -0.05 6.74
C LEU A 315 22.12 1.09 7.52
N GLU A 316 22.92 2.07 7.92
CA GLU A 316 22.48 3.16 8.77
C GLU A 316 23.17 4.48 8.42
N PHE A 317 22.58 5.59 8.86
CA PHE A 317 23.26 6.89 8.98
C PHE A 317 23.03 7.39 10.40
N ASP A 318 23.84 6.87 11.34
CA ASP A 318 23.62 7.03 12.77
C ASP A 318 24.29 8.32 13.32
N PRO A 319 23.56 9.16 14.08
CA PRO A 319 24.15 10.27 14.83
C PRO A 319 25.29 9.87 15.79
N ASN A 320 25.41 8.62 16.20
CA ASN A 320 26.51 8.11 17.04
C ASN A 320 27.88 8.09 16.34
N ASP A 321 27.89 7.96 15.01
CA ASP A 321 29.12 7.74 14.23
C ASP A 321 29.45 8.90 13.29
N VAL A 322 28.46 9.73 12.97
CA VAL A 322 28.66 10.94 12.17
C VAL A 322 29.35 12.04 12.96
N LYS A 323 30.25 12.78 12.31
CA LYS A 323 30.89 13.98 12.85
C LYS A 323 30.80 15.10 11.84
N PHE A 324 31.02 16.32 12.28
CA PHE A 324 30.94 17.49 11.43
C PHE A 324 32.18 18.34 11.56
N TYR A 325 32.65 18.82 10.42
CA TYR A 325 33.61 19.90 10.32
C TYR A 325 32.85 21.17 9.99
N TYR A 326 33.07 22.23 10.76
CA TYR A 326 32.58 23.54 10.42
C TYR A 326 33.61 24.27 9.56
N ASN A 327 33.21 24.58 8.34
CA ASN A 327 34.03 25.29 7.37
C ASN A 327 33.94 26.81 7.63
N PRO A 328 35.02 27.46 8.13
CA PRO A 328 35.00 28.88 8.48
C PRO A 328 34.87 29.81 7.27
N ILE A 329 35.10 29.31 6.06
CA ILE A 329 35.03 30.12 4.84
C ILE A 329 33.60 30.21 4.34
N THR A 330 32.84 29.12 4.43
CA THR A 330 31.46 29.04 3.93
C THR A 330 30.41 29.23 5.01
N ASP A 331 30.80 29.25 6.29
CA ASP A 331 29.89 29.30 7.45
C ASP A 331 28.89 28.12 7.45
N LYS A 332 29.38 26.93 7.06
CA LYS A 332 28.57 25.72 6.86
C LYS A 332 29.25 24.48 7.42
N LEU A 333 28.43 23.47 7.74
CA LEU A 333 28.89 22.16 8.17
C LEU A 333 29.21 21.27 6.95
N GLU A 334 30.31 20.52 7.02
CA GLU A 334 30.61 19.38 6.17
C GLU A 334 30.53 18.11 7.01
N VAL A 335 29.97 17.05 6.44
CA VAL A 335 29.86 15.75 7.09
C VAL A 335 31.18 14.99 6.95
N TYR A 336 31.67 14.48 8.07
CA TYR A 336 32.67 13.42 8.12
C TYR A 336 31.98 12.12 8.53
N SER A 337 32.14 11.09 7.71
CA SER A 337 31.59 9.77 7.99
C SER A 337 32.61 8.71 7.63
N ALA A 338 32.87 7.87 8.62
CA ALA A 338 33.49 6.56 8.48
C ALA A 338 32.45 5.52 8.91
N GLU A 339 32.86 4.25 9.00
CA GLU A 339 32.06 3.17 9.55
C GLU A 339 30.79 2.93 8.71
N ILE A 340 30.99 2.43 7.48
CA ILE A 340 29.88 2.30 6.53
C ILE A 340 28.82 1.26 6.95
N ASN A 341 29.19 0.29 7.79
CA ASN A 341 28.30 -0.76 8.31
C ASN A 341 27.34 -1.33 7.24
N ARG A 342 27.81 -2.34 6.51
CA ARG A 342 27.05 -3.00 5.43
C ARG A 342 27.04 -4.51 5.57
N PHE A 343 26.08 -5.20 4.97
CA PHE A 343 26.21 -6.63 4.69
C PHE A 343 27.28 -6.85 3.61
N SER A 344 28.03 -7.95 3.72
CA SER A 344 29.10 -8.31 2.79
C SER A 344 28.67 -9.34 1.73
N ASP A 345 27.47 -9.92 1.87
CA ASP A 345 26.92 -10.95 1.00
C ASP A 345 25.97 -10.39 -0.09
N GLU A 346 25.27 -11.27 -0.80
CA GLU A 346 24.37 -10.91 -1.89
C GLU A 346 23.09 -10.20 -1.42
N SER A 347 22.81 -10.19 -0.10
CA SER A 347 21.71 -9.43 0.49
C SER A 347 22.06 -7.96 0.71
N ALA A 348 23.31 -7.54 0.44
CA ALA A 348 23.75 -6.18 0.68
C ALA A 348 22.93 -5.16 -0.11
N ARG A 349 22.09 -4.45 0.63
CA ARG A 349 21.27 -3.33 0.18
C ARG A 349 21.37 -2.21 1.21
N VAL A 350 21.22 -0.99 0.74
CA VAL A 350 21.08 0.17 1.61
C VAL A 350 19.94 -0.06 2.59
N GLY A 351 20.18 0.25 3.87
CA GLY A 351 19.14 0.19 4.89
C GLY A 351 18.09 1.28 4.67
N ASN A 352 16.96 1.19 5.36
CA ASN A 352 15.77 1.99 5.02
C ASN A 352 15.99 3.52 5.12
N TRP A 353 17.00 3.98 5.87
CA TRP A 353 17.29 5.40 6.14
C TRP A 353 17.37 6.29 4.88
N TRP A 354 17.75 5.71 3.73
CA TRP A 354 17.91 6.37 2.44
C TRP A 354 16.61 6.88 1.79
N VAL A 355 15.44 6.44 2.31
CA VAL A 355 14.10 6.89 1.88
C VAL A 355 13.26 7.43 3.05
N ASN A 356 13.91 7.88 4.13
CA ASN A 356 13.23 8.38 5.33
C ASN A 356 12.32 7.35 6.03
N GLU A 357 12.57 6.06 5.79
CA GLU A 357 11.95 4.94 6.49
C GLU A 357 13.04 4.36 7.39
N GLY A 358 12.86 4.27 8.70
CA GLY A 358 13.96 3.84 9.57
C GLY A 358 13.47 3.57 10.97
N PHE A 359 14.29 2.91 11.78
CA PHE A 359 14.03 2.80 13.20
C PHE A 359 13.95 4.20 13.83
N ASP A 360 13.16 4.36 14.90
CA ASP A 360 12.77 5.66 15.46
C ASP A 360 13.99 6.59 15.72
N ARG A 361 15.14 6.05 16.14
CA ARG A 361 16.37 6.84 16.36
C ARG A 361 16.97 7.41 15.07
N GLU A 362 17.27 6.57 14.09
CA GLU A 362 17.84 6.99 12.79
C GLU A 362 16.87 7.86 12.00
N LYS A 363 15.58 7.52 12.04
CA LYS A 363 14.52 8.25 11.36
C LYS A 363 14.42 9.68 11.89
N ARG A 364 14.56 9.90 13.20
CA ARG A 364 14.57 11.25 13.79
C ARG A 364 15.71 12.13 13.27
N PHE A 365 16.88 11.56 13.01
CA PHE A 365 18.03 12.30 12.48
C PHE A 365 17.92 12.53 10.97
N THR A 366 17.72 11.45 10.21
CA THR A 366 17.61 11.53 8.74
C THR A 366 16.44 12.38 8.29
N SER A 367 15.28 12.31 8.94
CA SER A 367 14.12 13.13 8.60
C SER A 367 14.36 14.65 8.64
N LEU A 368 15.40 15.13 9.32
CA LEU A 368 15.79 16.55 9.26
C LEU A 368 16.24 16.94 7.84
N PHE A 369 16.90 16.02 7.13
CA PHE A 369 17.35 16.24 5.76
C PHE A 369 16.21 16.12 4.74
N PHE A 370 15.39 15.06 4.87
CA PHE A 370 14.28 14.78 3.96
C PHE A 370 13.14 15.83 4.04
N LYS A 371 13.15 16.74 5.02
CA LYS A 371 12.21 17.88 5.07
C LYS A 371 12.54 19.00 4.09
N ASP A 372 13.76 19.07 3.57
CA ASP A 372 14.18 20.11 2.63
C ASP A 372 13.95 19.62 1.18
N PRO A 373 12.99 20.20 0.43
CA PRO A 373 12.67 19.74 -0.93
C PRO A 373 13.83 19.91 -1.90
N GLU A 374 14.70 20.89 -1.68
CA GLU A 374 15.86 21.13 -2.55
C GLU A 374 16.95 20.08 -2.30
N PHE A 375 17.16 19.69 -1.04
CA PHE A 375 17.99 18.54 -0.70
C PHE A 375 17.49 17.27 -1.38
N LEU A 376 16.19 16.97 -1.24
CA LEU A 376 15.57 15.77 -1.81
C LEU A 376 15.76 15.70 -3.33
N ARG A 377 15.46 16.80 -4.03
CA ARG A 377 15.62 16.90 -5.48
C ARG A 377 17.05 16.60 -5.92
N ARG A 378 18.05 17.20 -5.26
CA ARG A 378 19.47 17.00 -5.57
C ARG A 378 19.97 15.62 -5.16
N TYR A 379 19.53 15.11 -4.01
CA TYR A 379 19.87 13.78 -3.54
C TYR A 379 19.42 12.72 -4.54
N VAL A 380 18.16 12.75 -4.99
CA VAL A 380 17.65 11.82 -6.00
C VAL A 380 18.39 11.97 -7.34
N GLN A 381 18.74 13.20 -7.74
CA GLN A 381 19.56 13.45 -8.93
C GLN A 381 20.94 12.77 -8.85
N TYR A 382 21.67 13.00 -7.75
CA TYR A 382 22.99 12.38 -7.57
C TYR A 382 22.91 10.88 -7.35
N LEU A 383 21.85 10.39 -6.69
CA LEU A 383 21.60 8.97 -6.52
C LEU A 383 21.39 8.28 -7.87
N ASN A 384 20.60 8.87 -8.77
CA ASN A 384 20.44 8.38 -10.13
C ASN A 384 21.75 8.43 -10.94
N SER A 385 22.51 9.52 -10.80
CA SER A 385 23.79 9.70 -11.49
C SER A 385 24.84 8.69 -11.02
N TYR A 386 25.02 8.54 -9.71
CA TYR A 386 26.03 7.64 -9.15
C TYR A 386 25.65 6.16 -9.27
N ALA A 387 24.35 5.84 -9.28
CA ALA A 387 23.89 4.48 -9.56
C ALA A 387 23.90 4.14 -11.05
N SER A 388 24.24 5.07 -11.96
CA SER A 388 24.39 4.75 -13.39
C SER A 388 25.60 3.83 -13.63
N ASP A 389 25.47 2.94 -14.61
CA ASP A 389 26.52 2.00 -14.99
C ASP A 389 27.82 2.75 -15.35
N ASP A 390 27.70 3.84 -16.12
CA ASP A 390 28.84 4.67 -16.53
C ASP A 390 29.67 5.22 -15.37
N TYR A 391 29.03 5.69 -14.30
CA TYR A 391 29.75 6.25 -13.15
C TYR A 391 30.36 5.14 -12.29
N PHE A 392 29.55 4.14 -11.93
CA PHE A 392 29.93 3.15 -10.92
C PHE A 392 30.99 2.18 -11.45
N ASP A 393 30.82 1.69 -12.68
CA ASP A 393 31.79 0.80 -13.33
C ASP A 393 33.13 1.49 -13.51
N LYS A 394 33.11 2.77 -13.92
CA LYS A 394 34.32 3.57 -14.05
C LYS A 394 35.02 3.74 -12.71
N MET A 395 34.29 4.04 -11.64
CA MET A 395 34.87 4.19 -10.30
C MET A 395 35.53 2.89 -9.81
N LEU A 396 34.87 1.74 -9.96
CA LEU A 396 35.46 0.45 -9.57
C LEU A 396 36.64 0.08 -10.48
N GLY A 397 36.55 0.38 -11.78
CA GLY A 397 37.61 0.20 -12.75
C GLY A 397 38.88 0.99 -12.40
N ASP A 398 38.72 2.28 -12.04
CA ASP A 398 39.82 3.15 -11.61
C ASP A 398 40.53 2.61 -10.36
N LEU A 399 39.79 1.96 -9.45
CA LEU A 399 40.31 1.44 -8.18
C LEU A 399 40.82 -0.01 -8.25
N LYS A 400 40.58 -0.73 -9.35
CA LYS A 400 40.82 -2.18 -9.47
C LYS A 400 42.23 -2.62 -9.10
N SER A 401 43.25 -1.85 -9.51
CA SER A 401 44.66 -2.16 -9.20
C SER A 401 44.94 -2.09 -7.70
N ASP A 402 44.53 -0.99 -7.04
CA ASP A 402 44.81 -0.79 -5.62
C ASP A 402 43.94 -1.67 -4.73
N LEU A 403 42.70 -1.95 -5.17
CA LEU A 403 41.84 -2.96 -4.60
C LEU A 403 42.54 -4.32 -4.56
N GLY A 404 43.11 -4.77 -5.68
CA GLY A 404 43.85 -6.03 -5.75
C GLY A 404 45.06 -6.07 -4.80
N LYS A 405 45.80 -4.97 -4.64
CA LYS A 405 46.92 -4.87 -3.69
C LYS A 405 46.46 -5.04 -2.25
N ASN A 406 45.39 -4.34 -1.87
CA ASN A 406 44.85 -4.40 -0.50
C ASN A 406 44.21 -5.75 -0.20
N LEU A 407 43.50 -6.35 -1.17
CA LEU A 407 42.96 -7.70 -1.03
C LEU A 407 44.07 -8.74 -0.82
N ASN A 408 45.20 -8.63 -1.54
CA ASN A 408 46.35 -9.52 -1.30
C ASN A 408 46.87 -9.39 0.14
N ILE A 409 46.93 -8.17 0.69
CA ILE A 409 47.32 -7.95 2.09
C ILE A 409 46.33 -8.61 3.03
N ILE A 410 45.02 -8.38 2.86
CA ILE A 410 43.98 -8.97 3.70
C ILE A 410 44.01 -10.50 3.63
N TYR A 411 44.04 -11.08 2.41
CA TYR A 411 44.04 -12.53 2.18
C TYR A 411 45.29 -13.25 2.66
N SER A 412 46.39 -12.53 2.89
CA SER A 412 47.58 -13.10 3.53
C SER A 412 47.30 -13.62 4.95
N GLU A 413 46.22 -13.16 5.60
CA GLU A 413 45.78 -13.67 6.91
C GLU A 413 44.29 -14.08 6.95
N PHE A 414 43.43 -13.40 6.20
CA PHE A 414 41.97 -13.59 6.22
C PHE A 414 41.42 -14.08 4.86
N PRO A 415 41.85 -15.24 4.33
CA PRO A 415 41.42 -15.70 3.01
C PRO A 415 39.90 -15.99 2.90
N ALA A 416 39.24 -16.24 4.02
CA ALA A 416 37.79 -16.44 4.12
C ALA A 416 36.98 -15.12 3.97
N SER A 417 37.62 -13.96 4.12
CA SER A 417 36.97 -12.64 4.02
C SER A 417 36.68 -12.22 2.57
N GLU A 418 35.86 -13.00 1.88
CA GLU A 418 35.56 -12.82 0.47
C GLU A 418 35.10 -11.40 0.11
N PHE A 419 35.77 -10.79 -0.87
CA PHE A 419 35.27 -9.58 -1.51
C PHE A 419 34.30 -9.98 -2.60
N ARG A 420 33.04 -9.53 -2.46
CA ARG A 420 31.95 -9.82 -3.38
C ARG A 420 31.62 -8.56 -4.15
N GLU A 421 32.29 -8.37 -5.28
CA GLU A 421 32.03 -7.24 -6.17
C GLU A 421 30.55 -7.19 -6.58
N ALA A 422 29.94 -8.35 -6.85
CA ALA A 422 28.51 -8.49 -7.16
C ALA A 422 27.59 -7.87 -6.09
N SER A 423 27.98 -7.85 -4.81
CA SER A 423 27.16 -7.23 -3.75
C SER A 423 26.99 -5.72 -3.93
N LEU A 424 27.96 -5.05 -4.56
CA LEU A 424 27.88 -3.62 -4.87
C LEU A 424 26.88 -3.38 -6.02
N PHE A 425 26.95 -4.22 -7.06
CA PHE A 425 26.04 -4.19 -8.19
C PHE A 425 24.59 -4.56 -7.81
N THR A 426 24.38 -5.46 -6.85
CA THR A 426 23.04 -5.77 -6.32
C THR A 426 22.38 -4.51 -5.74
N ASN A 427 23.12 -3.74 -4.94
CA ASN A 427 22.60 -2.50 -4.37
C ASN A 427 22.40 -1.40 -5.42
N GLN A 428 23.33 -1.27 -6.37
CA GLN A 428 23.18 -0.35 -7.51
C GLN A 428 21.88 -0.64 -8.26
N LYS A 429 21.64 -1.92 -8.60
CA LYS A 429 20.42 -2.35 -9.29
C LYS A 429 19.16 -2.07 -8.48
N TYR A 430 19.21 -2.34 -7.16
CA TYR A 430 18.11 -2.01 -6.25
C TYR A 430 17.77 -0.52 -6.26
N ILE A 431 18.77 0.36 -6.23
CA ILE A 431 18.58 1.81 -6.34
C ILE A 431 18.00 2.20 -7.71
N GLN A 432 18.54 1.66 -8.80
CA GLN A 432 18.02 1.92 -10.16
C GLN A 432 16.54 1.53 -10.30
N ASP A 433 16.16 0.35 -9.81
CA ASP A 433 14.77 -0.13 -9.85
C ASP A 433 13.86 0.75 -8.98
N SER A 434 14.37 1.19 -7.83
CA SER A 434 13.67 2.09 -6.92
C SER A 434 13.57 3.54 -7.44
N LEU A 435 14.30 3.91 -8.48
CA LEU A 435 14.15 5.22 -9.14
C LEU A 435 13.34 5.10 -10.43
N ASN A 436 12.90 3.89 -10.79
CA ASN A 436 12.17 3.59 -12.01
C ASN A 436 10.96 2.65 -11.77
N PRO A 437 10.04 2.96 -10.84
CA PRO A 437 8.91 2.09 -10.54
C PRO A 437 7.96 1.93 -11.74
N PRO A 438 7.25 0.79 -11.88
CA PRO A 438 6.24 0.64 -12.93
C PRO A 438 5.16 1.73 -12.89
N LYS A 439 4.74 2.13 -11.69
CA LYS A 439 3.74 3.17 -11.43
C LYS A 439 4.04 3.83 -10.09
N ALA A 440 4.05 5.17 -10.03
CA ALA A 440 4.35 5.90 -8.79
C ALA A 440 3.15 6.66 -8.20
N LEU A 441 2.06 6.84 -8.94
CA LEU A 441 0.87 7.54 -8.46
C LEU A 441 -0.42 6.85 -8.90
N HIS A 442 -1.52 7.14 -8.20
CA HIS A 442 -2.88 6.91 -8.68
C HIS A 442 -3.54 8.24 -9.02
N ALA A 443 -4.44 8.22 -10.01
CA ALA A 443 -5.20 9.37 -10.43
C ALA A 443 -6.66 8.98 -10.72
N TYR A 444 -7.60 9.80 -10.27
CA TYR A 444 -9.03 9.63 -10.45
C TYR A 444 -9.63 10.90 -11.05
N PHE A 445 -10.45 10.73 -12.07
CA PHE A 445 -11.15 11.84 -12.71
C PHE A 445 -12.24 12.36 -11.78
N ARG A 446 -12.25 13.66 -11.50
CA ARG A 446 -13.24 14.26 -10.62
C ARG A 446 -14.30 15.05 -11.37
N GLU A 447 -13.87 15.99 -12.22
CA GLU A 447 -14.75 16.92 -12.90
C GLU A 447 -14.08 17.44 -14.18
N GLU A 448 -14.86 17.69 -15.22
CA GLU A 448 -14.48 18.48 -16.39
C GLU A 448 -15.38 19.71 -16.46
N ASN A 449 -14.79 20.88 -16.63
CA ASN A 449 -15.51 22.13 -16.85
C ASN A 449 -14.96 22.85 -18.08
N THR A 450 -15.57 23.98 -18.45
CA THR A 450 -15.19 24.74 -19.65
C THR A 450 -13.73 25.21 -19.65
N ASN A 451 -13.10 25.29 -18.47
CA ASN A 451 -11.77 25.87 -18.29
C ASN A 451 -10.68 24.81 -18.02
N GLY A 452 -11.04 23.54 -17.76
CA GLY A 452 -10.06 22.54 -17.35
C GLY A 452 -10.62 21.24 -16.77
N LEU A 453 -9.73 20.49 -16.14
CA LEU A 453 -9.99 19.22 -15.47
C LEU A 453 -9.66 19.32 -13.98
N LYS A 454 -10.42 18.62 -13.15
CA LYS A 454 -10.05 18.32 -11.77
C LYS A 454 -9.73 16.84 -11.64
N ILE A 455 -8.58 16.54 -11.04
CA ILE A 455 -8.09 15.17 -10.87
C ILE A 455 -7.63 14.98 -9.44
N ASP A 456 -8.09 13.90 -8.82
CA ASP A 456 -7.62 13.46 -7.50
C ASP A 456 -6.38 12.59 -7.69
N ILE A 457 -5.25 13.01 -7.12
CA ILE A 457 -3.95 12.36 -7.31
C ILE A 457 -3.38 11.96 -5.96
N GLY A 458 -2.88 10.73 -5.87
CA GLY A 458 -2.24 10.19 -4.66
C GLY A 458 -0.89 9.54 -4.97
N SER A 459 0.13 9.85 -4.18
CA SER A 459 1.45 9.23 -4.28
C SER A 459 1.42 7.80 -3.77
N LEU A 460 2.08 6.89 -4.47
CA LEU A 460 2.30 5.50 -4.05
C LEU A 460 3.71 5.28 -3.48
N TYR A 461 4.59 6.27 -3.59
CA TYR A 461 6.03 6.03 -3.66
C TYR A 461 6.81 6.79 -2.57
N PRO A 462 7.95 6.25 -2.09
CA PRO A 462 8.72 6.85 -1.01
C PRO A 462 9.65 7.99 -1.47
N PHE A 463 9.54 8.42 -2.73
CA PHE A 463 10.17 9.63 -3.24
C PHE A 463 9.10 10.62 -3.72
N PRO A 464 9.32 11.94 -3.59
CA PRO A 464 8.38 12.94 -4.10
C PRO A 464 8.18 12.81 -5.60
N ILE A 465 6.98 13.13 -6.07
CA ILE A 465 6.59 13.01 -7.49
C ILE A 465 6.18 14.38 -8.01
N GLU A 466 6.79 14.81 -9.11
CA GLU A 466 6.40 16.00 -9.84
C GLU A 466 5.43 15.61 -10.96
N VAL A 467 4.21 16.16 -10.92
CA VAL A 467 3.21 15.98 -11.98
C VAL A 467 3.36 17.09 -13.00
N GLU A 468 3.51 16.73 -14.27
CA GLU A 468 3.80 17.67 -15.35
C GLU A 468 2.54 18.12 -16.08
N GLU A 469 1.76 17.17 -16.60
CA GLU A 469 0.58 17.44 -17.42
C GLU A 469 -0.37 16.26 -17.52
N VAL A 470 -1.56 16.51 -18.04
CA VAL A 470 -2.59 15.52 -18.35
C VAL A 470 -2.96 15.65 -19.83
N SER A 471 -3.03 14.54 -20.56
CA SER A 471 -3.56 14.51 -21.92
C SER A 471 -4.96 13.89 -21.95
N TYR A 472 -5.92 14.57 -22.56
CA TYR A 472 -7.31 14.10 -22.65
C TYR A 472 -8.02 14.75 -23.85
N LYS A 473 -8.79 13.97 -24.63
CA LYS A 473 -9.56 14.45 -25.80
C LYS A 473 -8.73 15.30 -26.77
N GLY A 474 -7.48 14.88 -27.06
CA GLY A 474 -6.55 15.61 -27.93
C GLY A 474 -6.02 16.94 -27.36
N GLY A 475 -6.34 17.28 -26.12
CA GLY A 475 -5.81 18.45 -25.40
C GLY A 475 -4.75 18.06 -24.36
N THR A 476 -3.83 18.99 -24.10
CA THR A 476 -2.89 18.92 -22.98
C THR A 476 -3.30 19.92 -21.91
N TYR A 477 -3.32 19.48 -20.65
CA TYR A 477 -3.72 20.27 -19.50
C TYR A 477 -2.57 20.32 -18.49
N LYS A 478 -2.26 21.51 -17.98
CA LYS A 478 -1.18 21.73 -17.01
C LYS A 478 -1.75 22.20 -15.68
N GLY A 479 -1.11 21.80 -14.59
CA GLY A 479 -1.47 22.29 -13.26
C GLY A 479 -1.42 23.81 -13.20
N THR A 480 -2.34 24.42 -12.45
CA THR A 480 -2.35 25.88 -12.18
C THR A 480 -1.08 26.38 -11.48
N GLN A 481 -0.40 25.45 -10.79
CA GLN A 481 0.88 25.63 -10.12
C GLN A 481 1.71 24.36 -10.28
N LYS A 482 2.98 24.42 -9.87
CA LYS A 482 3.83 23.23 -9.83
C LYS A 482 3.27 22.22 -8.82
N ILE A 483 2.93 21.02 -9.27
CA ILE A 483 2.37 19.96 -8.43
C ILE A 483 3.50 19.02 -8.01
N ILE A 484 3.82 18.99 -6.72
CA ILE A 484 4.74 18.03 -6.11
C ILE A 484 3.96 17.25 -5.05
N LEU A 485 3.79 15.96 -5.29
CA LEU A 485 3.24 15.04 -4.31
C LEU A 485 4.36 14.65 -3.36
N SER A 486 4.12 14.76 -2.05
CA SER A 486 5.03 14.27 -1.02
C SER A 486 5.25 12.76 -1.13
N GLU A 487 6.38 12.31 -0.60
CA GLU A 487 6.65 10.90 -0.36
C GLU A 487 5.55 10.24 0.49
N ARG A 488 5.28 8.97 0.22
CA ARG A 488 4.34 8.15 1.01
C ARG A 488 5.10 7.04 1.73
N ASN A 489 4.85 6.92 3.04
CA ASN A 489 5.17 5.71 3.77
C ASN A 489 4.24 4.56 3.29
N PRO A 490 4.78 3.42 2.79
CA PRO A 490 4.02 2.25 2.36
C PRO A 490 2.99 1.74 3.38
N ASP A 491 3.25 1.91 4.68
CA ASP A 491 2.35 1.50 5.76
C ASP A 491 1.06 2.34 5.84
N ASN A 492 1.05 3.54 5.26
CA ASN A 492 -0.10 4.44 5.27
C ASN A 492 -0.99 4.21 4.05
N THR A 493 -2.30 4.42 4.17
CA THR A 493 -3.21 4.45 3.01
C THR A 493 -2.87 5.60 2.07
N VAL A 494 -3.12 5.42 0.77
CA VAL A 494 -2.89 6.46 -0.24
C VAL A 494 -3.78 7.66 0.06
N GLN A 495 -3.17 8.83 0.23
CA GLN A 495 -3.87 10.10 0.45
C GLN A 495 -4.03 10.80 -0.90
N TYR A 496 -5.26 11.13 -1.27
CA TYR A 496 -5.60 11.80 -2.52
C TYR A 496 -5.81 13.29 -2.28
N GLN A 497 -5.23 14.10 -3.16
CA GLN A 497 -5.43 15.55 -3.20
C GLN A 497 -5.99 15.93 -4.57
N THR A 498 -6.97 16.84 -4.59
CA THR A 498 -7.55 17.36 -5.83
C THR A 498 -6.67 18.45 -6.40
N PHE A 499 -6.36 18.37 -7.69
CA PHE A 499 -5.61 19.39 -8.42
C PHE A 499 -6.38 19.87 -9.64
N ASP A 500 -6.32 21.19 -9.88
CA ASP A 500 -6.87 21.83 -11.07
C ASP A 500 -5.84 21.85 -12.20
N PHE A 501 -6.26 21.40 -13.38
CA PHE A 501 -5.49 21.43 -14.62
C PHE A 501 -6.18 22.29 -15.66
N ILE A 502 -5.50 23.32 -16.15
CA ILE A 502 -6.01 24.23 -17.19
C ILE A 502 -5.52 23.76 -18.56
N ARG A 503 -6.38 23.85 -19.57
CA ARG A 503 -6.02 23.53 -20.94
C ARG A 503 -4.90 24.45 -21.45
N GLY A 504 -3.79 23.87 -21.89
CA GLY A 504 -2.71 24.60 -22.55
C GLY A 504 -3.01 24.92 -24.02
N ASN A 505 -2.33 25.91 -24.57
CA ASN A 505 -2.39 26.21 -26.01
C ASN A 505 -1.63 25.13 -26.81
N THR A 506 -2.41 24.32 -27.55
CA THR A 506 -2.05 23.45 -28.69
C THR A 506 -0.73 22.68 -28.64
N GLY A 507 -0.84 21.35 -28.53
CA GLY A 507 0.13 20.38 -29.04
C GLY A 507 -0.62 19.30 -29.81
N THR A 508 -0.26 19.10 -31.07
CA THR A 508 -0.85 18.10 -31.99
C THR A 508 -0.48 16.68 -31.55
N ARG A 509 -1.25 16.06 -30.65
CA ARG A 509 -1.31 14.60 -30.57
C ARG A 509 -2.56 14.14 -31.31
N GLN A 510 -2.35 13.38 -32.39
CA GLN A 510 -3.37 12.97 -33.38
C GLN A 510 -4.25 11.79 -32.92
N GLU A 511 -4.18 11.37 -31.67
CA GLU A 511 -5.02 10.28 -31.16
C GLU A 511 -6.10 10.85 -30.24
N GLU A 512 -7.36 10.52 -30.52
CA GLU A 512 -8.48 10.76 -29.61
C GLU A 512 -8.29 9.88 -28.36
N ILE A 513 -7.47 10.36 -27.43
CA ILE A 513 -7.33 9.77 -26.11
C ILE A 513 -8.66 9.97 -25.38
N THR A 514 -9.46 8.89 -25.29
CA THR A 514 -10.77 8.87 -24.61
C THR A 514 -10.63 8.72 -23.10
N ILE A 515 -9.51 8.19 -22.61
CA ILE A 515 -9.20 8.02 -21.18
C ILE A 515 -8.05 8.97 -20.81
N PRO A 516 -8.22 9.92 -19.86
CA PRO A 516 -7.16 10.86 -19.53
C PRO A 516 -5.88 10.12 -19.09
N LYS A 517 -4.73 10.58 -19.57
CA LYS A 517 -3.40 10.11 -19.14
C LYS A 517 -2.67 11.21 -18.40
N ILE A 518 -2.07 10.88 -17.27
CA ILE A 518 -1.27 11.79 -16.46
C ILE A 518 0.22 11.51 -16.62
N TYR A 519 1.00 12.56 -16.88
CA TYR A 519 2.45 12.54 -17.04
C TYR A 519 3.12 13.08 -15.78
N TYR A 520 4.10 12.34 -15.27
CA TYR A 520 4.78 12.65 -14.01
C TYR A 520 6.21 12.12 -14.00
N LYS A 521 7.04 12.59 -13.07
CA LYS A 521 8.40 12.09 -12.84
C LYS A 521 8.70 12.07 -11.34
N ILE A 522 9.58 11.17 -10.92
CA ILE A 522 10.15 11.28 -9.57
C ILE A 522 10.95 12.58 -9.50
N LEU A 523 10.77 13.37 -8.45
CA LEU A 523 11.43 14.66 -8.28
C LEU A 523 12.95 14.49 -8.37
N GLY A 524 13.57 15.18 -9.33
CA GLY A 524 15.00 15.07 -9.62
C GLY A 524 15.33 14.20 -10.85
N ILE A 525 14.48 13.25 -11.21
CA ILE A 525 14.64 12.41 -12.41
C ILE A 525 14.07 13.14 -13.63
N GLN A 526 14.76 13.06 -14.78
CA GLN A 526 14.37 13.76 -16.01
C GLN A 526 13.50 12.93 -16.96
N SER A 527 13.39 11.62 -16.76
CA SER A 527 12.59 10.74 -17.61
C SER A 527 11.15 10.66 -17.07
N PRO A 528 10.15 11.28 -17.73
CA PRO A 528 8.77 11.18 -17.29
C PRO A 528 8.20 9.77 -17.53
N LYS A 529 7.15 9.47 -16.77
CA LYS A 529 6.29 8.29 -16.86
C LYS A 529 4.85 8.73 -17.08
N GLU A 530 4.03 7.80 -17.55
CA GLU A 530 2.59 8.01 -17.67
C GLU A 530 1.79 7.03 -16.80
N ALA A 531 0.57 7.41 -16.45
CA ALA A 531 -0.42 6.56 -15.83
C ALA A 531 -1.82 6.90 -16.34
N ASP A 532 -2.72 5.92 -16.35
CA ASP A 532 -4.13 6.15 -16.65
C ASP A 532 -4.84 6.84 -15.47
N VAL A 533 -5.78 7.71 -15.80
CA VAL A 533 -6.71 8.32 -14.86
C VAL A 533 -8.01 7.50 -14.86
N ALA A 534 -8.39 6.97 -13.69
CA ALA A 534 -9.63 6.21 -13.56
C ALA A 534 -10.85 7.12 -13.83
N SER A 535 -11.87 6.58 -14.51
CA SER A 535 -13.03 7.35 -15.01
C SER A 535 -14.03 7.78 -13.94
N TYR A 536 -13.91 7.25 -12.73
CA TYR A 536 -14.77 7.59 -11.59
C TYR A 536 -13.98 8.41 -10.57
N SER A 537 -14.69 9.28 -9.85
CA SER A 537 -14.13 10.09 -8.79
C SER A 537 -13.86 9.25 -7.54
N PHE A 538 -12.75 9.56 -6.85
CA PHE A 538 -12.45 8.97 -5.56
C PHE A 538 -13.37 9.60 -4.51
N PHE A 539 -14.48 8.94 -4.19
CA PHE A 539 -15.42 9.41 -3.17
C PHE A 539 -15.27 8.64 -1.85
N PRO A 540 -14.59 9.21 -0.83
CA PRO A 540 -14.60 8.63 0.51
C PRO A 540 -15.96 8.79 1.24
N GLU A 541 -16.84 9.69 0.78
CA GLU A 541 -18.04 10.13 1.52
C GLU A 541 -19.35 9.38 1.17
N VAL A 542 -19.37 8.50 0.18
CA VAL A 542 -20.61 7.82 -0.29
C VAL A 542 -21.32 7.05 0.82
N PHE A 543 -20.61 6.63 1.87
CA PHE A 543 -21.22 5.89 2.97
C PHE A 543 -22.13 6.73 3.87
N GLN A 544 -21.90 8.05 3.99
CA GLN A 544 -22.68 8.89 4.91
C GLN A 544 -24.06 9.29 4.37
N ASN A 545 -24.27 9.21 3.05
CA ASN A 545 -25.49 9.74 2.39
C ASN A 545 -26.42 8.65 1.83
N ARG A 546 -26.29 7.40 2.29
CA ARG A 546 -27.18 6.30 1.85
C ARG A 546 -28.50 6.36 2.60
N VAL A 547 -29.62 6.38 1.88
CA VAL A 547 -30.98 6.34 2.47
C VAL A 547 -31.14 5.18 3.46
N MET A 548 -30.66 3.99 3.08
CA MET A 548 -30.74 2.79 3.92
C MET A 548 -29.83 2.83 5.16
N SER A 549 -28.92 3.79 5.25
CA SER A 549 -28.11 4.03 6.45
C SER A 549 -28.73 5.05 7.41
N GLN A 550 -29.78 5.75 6.98
CA GLN A 550 -30.53 6.65 7.85
C GLN A 550 -31.24 5.84 8.94
N GLY A 551 -31.12 6.27 10.19
CA GLY A 551 -31.80 5.64 11.31
C GLY A 551 -33.31 5.89 11.28
N PRO A 552 -34.11 5.13 12.05
CA PRO A 552 -35.54 5.38 12.20
C PRO A 552 -35.76 6.76 12.82
N ASN A 553 -36.74 7.51 12.31
CA ASN A 553 -37.00 8.90 12.70
C ASN A 553 -38.45 9.14 13.16
N VAL A 554 -39.16 8.07 13.54
CA VAL A 554 -40.55 8.10 14.02
C VAL A 554 -40.79 9.17 15.09
N ALA A 555 -39.84 9.35 16.01
CA ALA A 555 -39.95 10.32 17.10
C ALA A 555 -39.94 11.79 16.66
N GLU A 556 -39.57 12.07 15.40
CA GLU A 556 -39.56 13.43 14.83
C GLU A 556 -40.93 13.86 14.29
N PHE A 557 -41.94 13.00 14.33
CA PHE A 557 -43.28 13.26 13.82
C PHE A 557 -44.30 13.25 14.96
N ASP A 558 -44.82 14.42 15.33
CA ASP A 558 -45.78 14.60 16.43
C ASP A 558 -47.09 13.81 16.26
N ASN A 559 -47.41 13.46 15.01
CA ASN A 559 -48.58 12.69 14.68
C ASN A 559 -48.42 11.18 14.96
N LEU A 560 -47.20 10.69 15.21
CA LEU A 560 -46.93 9.28 15.56
C LEU A 560 -46.88 9.07 17.06
N PHE A 561 -47.45 7.96 17.51
CA PHE A 561 -47.35 7.46 18.88
C PHE A 561 -46.68 6.09 18.88
N VAL A 562 -45.63 5.92 19.69
CA VAL A 562 -44.91 4.65 19.80
C VAL A 562 -45.32 3.94 21.08
N ASP A 563 -46.03 2.82 20.95
CA ASP A 563 -46.36 1.93 22.06
C ASP A 563 -45.32 0.80 22.14
N ASN A 564 -44.31 1.03 22.98
CA ASN A 564 -43.22 0.08 23.17
C ASN A 564 -43.65 -1.29 23.74
N PRO A 565 -44.56 -1.36 24.73
CA PRO A 565 -45.12 -2.63 25.21
C PRO A 565 -45.77 -3.49 24.12
N SER A 566 -46.62 -2.91 23.28
CA SER A 566 -47.29 -3.67 22.20
C SER A 566 -46.46 -3.78 20.92
N LYS A 567 -45.32 -3.07 20.86
CA LYS A 567 -44.48 -2.94 19.66
C LYS A 567 -45.29 -2.41 18.47
N THR A 568 -46.10 -1.37 18.71
CA THR A 568 -46.86 -0.70 17.66
C THR A 568 -46.45 0.76 17.53
N ILE A 569 -46.53 1.27 16.31
CA ILE A 569 -46.37 2.68 15.96
C ILE A 569 -47.70 3.10 15.35
N ILE A 570 -48.41 3.99 16.02
CA ILE A 570 -49.79 4.34 15.71
C ILE A 570 -49.83 5.77 15.20
N ALA A 571 -50.44 5.97 14.04
CA ALA A 571 -50.77 7.29 13.55
C ALA A 571 -52.03 7.86 14.21
N ARG A 572 -51.92 9.09 14.73
CA ARG A 572 -53.10 9.93 15.00
C ARG A 572 -53.92 10.16 13.72
N ARG A 573 -55.24 10.03 13.82
CA ARG A 573 -56.17 10.36 12.73
C ARG A 573 -56.01 11.81 12.26
N GLY A 574 -56.36 12.09 11.00
CA GLY A 574 -56.29 13.41 10.39
C GLY A 574 -55.35 13.48 9.17
N THR A 575 -55.02 14.71 8.74
CA THR A 575 -54.14 14.95 7.58
C THR A 575 -52.71 15.22 8.01
N TRP A 576 -51.78 14.52 7.37
CA TRP A 576 -50.34 14.55 7.63
C TRP A 576 -49.64 15.02 6.37
N ASN A 577 -48.83 16.07 6.47
CA ASN A 577 -48.01 16.52 5.35
C ASN A 577 -46.56 16.14 5.64
N LEU A 578 -46.03 15.18 4.87
CA LEU A 578 -44.64 14.74 4.98
C LEU A 578 -43.84 15.39 3.84
N ASP A 579 -42.88 16.23 4.19
CA ASP A 579 -41.92 16.87 3.27
C ASP A 579 -40.50 16.28 3.37
N ARG A 580 -40.34 15.27 4.24
CA ARG A 580 -39.12 14.47 4.44
C ARG A 580 -39.47 13.00 4.64
N ASN A 581 -38.49 12.12 4.46
CA ASN A 581 -38.66 10.67 4.60
C ASN A 581 -39.15 10.29 6.01
N LEU A 582 -40.10 9.35 6.08
CA LEU A 582 -40.50 8.68 7.32
C LEU A 582 -39.94 7.27 7.33
N ILE A 583 -39.09 6.96 8.32
CA ILE A 583 -38.41 5.66 8.44
C ILE A 583 -38.91 4.94 9.69
N ILE A 584 -39.68 3.87 9.47
CA ILE A 584 -40.22 3.01 10.52
C ILE A 584 -39.20 1.90 10.84
N PRO A 585 -38.79 1.72 12.11
CA PRO A 585 -37.83 0.70 12.50
C PRO A 585 -38.37 -0.71 12.30
N SER A 586 -37.50 -1.72 12.37
CA SER A 586 -37.90 -3.14 12.44
C SER A 586 -38.40 -3.52 13.84
N GLY A 587 -39.15 -4.62 13.92
CA GLY A 587 -39.64 -5.18 15.19
C GLY A 587 -40.85 -4.47 15.79
N TYR A 588 -41.52 -3.61 15.00
CA TYR A 588 -42.79 -2.97 15.34
C TYR A 588 -43.88 -3.39 14.34
N THR A 589 -45.07 -2.82 14.49
CA THR A 589 -46.13 -2.79 13.48
C THR A 589 -46.56 -1.34 13.27
N PHE A 590 -46.69 -0.88 12.03
CA PHE A 590 -47.10 0.49 11.73
C PHE A 590 -48.59 0.54 11.39
N GLU A 591 -49.37 1.25 12.21
CA GLU A 591 -50.82 1.26 12.15
C GLU A 591 -51.37 2.62 11.67
N LEU A 592 -52.22 2.55 10.65
CA LEU A 592 -53.09 3.64 10.22
C LEU A 592 -54.54 3.19 10.34
N SER A 593 -55.42 4.09 10.79
CA SER A 593 -56.87 3.84 10.85
C SER A 593 -57.61 4.78 9.91
N GLU A 594 -58.89 4.50 9.67
CA GLU A 594 -59.85 5.40 9.02
C GLU A 594 -59.67 6.89 9.40
N GLU A 595 -60.13 7.79 8.51
CA GLU A 595 -60.00 9.25 8.66
C GLU A 595 -58.54 9.75 8.64
N THR A 596 -57.61 8.95 8.13
CA THR A 596 -56.19 9.32 7.99
C THR A 596 -55.83 9.62 6.54
N THR A 597 -55.17 10.76 6.31
CA THR A 597 -54.59 11.14 5.03
C THR A 597 -53.12 11.47 5.20
N VAL A 598 -52.24 10.75 4.53
CA VAL A 598 -50.81 11.05 4.43
C VAL A 598 -50.52 11.65 3.07
N ASN A 599 -50.08 12.89 3.05
CA ASN A 599 -49.73 13.66 1.87
C ASN A 599 -48.20 13.82 1.78
N LEU A 600 -47.58 13.14 0.83
CA LEU A 600 -46.14 13.16 0.58
C LEU A 600 -45.79 14.30 -0.39
N THR A 601 -44.76 15.09 -0.09
CA THR A 601 -44.27 16.18 -0.94
C THR A 601 -42.74 16.25 -0.92
N ASN A 602 -42.12 17.00 -1.83
CA ASN A 602 -40.67 17.25 -1.87
C ASN A 602 -39.80 15.97 -1.89
N GLY A 603 -40.24 14.92 -2.58
CA GLY A 603 -39.50 13.66 -2.64
C GLY A 603 -39.62 12.79 -1.38
N ALA A 604 -40.50 13.14 -0.44
CA ALA A 604 -40.77 12.35 0.75
C ALA A 604 -41.33 10.96 0.38
N LYS A 605 -40.93 9.97 1.18
CA LYS A 605 -41.30 8.55 1.08
C LYS A 605 -41.44 7.96 2.47
N ILE A 606 -42.20 6.87 2.57
CA ILE A 606 -42.29 6.05 3.77
C ILE A 606 -41.44 4.80 3.54
N ILE A 607 -40.45 4.58 4.40
CA ILE A 607 -39.61 3.38 4.38
C ILE A 607 -39.93 2.60 5.66
N SER A 608 -40.51 1.43 5.53
CA SER A 608 -40.88 0.60 6.66
C SER A 608 -40.07 -0.69 6.71
N TYR A 609 -39.41 -0.94 7.83
CA TYR A 609 -38.85 -2.26 8.16
C TYR A 609 -39.80 -3.10 9.02
N SER A 610 -41.06 -2.67 9.15
CA SER A 610 -42.12 -3.30 9.92
C SER A 610 -43.37 -3.53 9.06
N PRO A 611 -44.18 -4.55 9.38
CA PRO A 611 -45.47 -4.77 8.73
C PRO A 611 -46.40 -3.57 8.89
N LEU A 612 -47.25 -3.37 7.89
CA LEU A 612 -48.27 -2.33 7.87
C LEU A 612 -49.62 -2.90 8.31
N GLN A 613 -50.38 -2.17 9.13
CA GLN A 613 -51.77 -2.48 9.49
C GLN A 613 -52.62 -1.25 9.19
N PHE A 614 -53.02 -1.11 7.93
CA PHE A 614 -53.78 0.04 7.46
C PHE A 614 -55.25 -0.37 7.31
N LYS A 615 -56.10 0.09 8.22
CA LYS A 615 -57.50 -0.32 8.33
C LYS A 615 -58.44 0.86 8.10
N GLY A 616 -58.80 1.09 6.85
CA GLY A 616 -59.84 2.03 6.44
C GLY A 616 -61.20 1.36 6.27
N SER A 617 -62.22 2.16 5.97
CA SER A 617 -63.55 1.69 5.58
C SER A 617 -63.96 2.28 4.23
N GLU A 618 -64.98 1.70 3.58
CA GLU A 618 -65.52 2.25 2.33
C GLU A 618 -66.02 3.70 2.50
N GLN A 619 -66.59 4.03 3.67
CA GLN A 619 -67.06 5.39 3.96
C GLN A 619 -65.93 6.35 4.35
N SER A 620 -64.85 5.83 4.96
CA SER A 620 -63.72 6.60 5.46
C SER A 620 -62.40 5.91 5.11
N PRO A 621 -61.98 5.92 3.83
CA PRO A 621 -60.75 5.26 3.42
C PRO A 621 -59.51 5.99 3.95
N ILE A 622 -58.39 5.26 4.02
CA ILE A 622 -57.08 5.86 4.28
C ILE A 622 -56.51 6.37 2.97
N PHE A 623 -55.96 7.58 2.93
CA PHE A 623 -55.29 8.12 1.75
C PHE A 623 -53.78 8.19 1.96
N ILE A 624 -53.00 7.61 1.06
CA ILE A 624 -51.56 7.85 0.90
C ILE A 624 -51.37 8.50 -0.47
N ARG A 625 -51.08 9.80 -0.51
CA ARG A 625 -51.15 10.58 -1.76
C ARG A 625 -50.05 11.61 -1.90
N SER A 626 -49.89 12.17 -3.09
CA SER A 626 -49.14 13.41 -3.30
C SER A 626 -49.94 14.46 -4.06
N GLY A 627 -50.41 15.49 -3.36
CA GLY A 627 -51.24 16.55 -3.96
C GLY A 627 -50.54 17.37 -5.05
N ASN A 628 -49.20 17.44 -5.04
CA ASN A 628 -48.40 18.17 -6.03
C ASN A 628 -47.55 17.24 -6.91
N GLN A 629 -47.77 15.92 -6.85
CA GLN A 629 -47.06 14.89 -7.62
C GLN A 629 -45.54 14.86 -7.40
N SER A 630 -45.04 15.48 -6.31
CA SER A 630 -43.61 15.46 -5.95
C SER A 630 -43.28 14.43 -4.87
N GLY A 631 -44.29 13.90 -4.20
CA GLY A 631 -44.15 12.80 -3.25
C GLY A 631 -43.82 11.53 -3.98
N GLN A 632 -42.96 10.72 -3.37
CA GLN A 632 -42.64 9.40 -3.87
C GLN A 632 -43.71 8.44 -3.36
N GLY A 633 -43.36 7.37 -2.67
CA GLY A 633 -44.34 6.40 -2.23
C GLY A 633 -43.92 5.67 -0.96
N ILE A 634 -44.29 4.40 -0.88
CA ILE A 634 -44.04 3.55 0.28
C ILE A 634 -43.24 2.32 -0.12
N VAL A 635 -42.25 1.98 0.69
CA VAL A 635 -41.48 0.75 0.57
C VAL A 635 -41.49 0.02 1.90
N VAL A 636 -41.80 -1.28 1.86
CA VAL A 636 -41.72 -2.19 3.01
C VAL A 636 -40.61 -3.21 2.74
N ILE A 637 -39.64 -3.30 3.64
CA ILE A 637 -38.40 -4.05 3.44
C ILE A 637 -38.21 -5.02 4.61
N ASN A 638 -38.11 -6.32 4.30
CA ASN A 638 -37.82 -7.39 5.27
C ASN A 638 -38.78 -7.45 6.48
N ALA A 639 -40.03 -7.03 6.32
CA ALA A 639 -41.05 -7.20 7.35
C ALA A 639 -41.43 -8.69 7.46
N GLN A 640 -41.14 -9.31 8.59
CA GLN A 640 -41.32 -10.77 8.75
C GLN A 640 -42.78 -11.21 8.83
N ASN A 641 -43.67 -10.34 9.31
CA ASN A 641 -45.10 -10.61 9.41
C ASN A 641 -45.84 -10.00 8.23
N GLU A 642 -47.01 -10.54 7.93
CA GLU A 642 -47.88 -10.05 6.87
C GLU A 642 -48.37 -8.63 7.14
N SER A 643 -48.29 -7.77 6.12
CA SER A 643 -48.92 -6.46 6.10
C SER A 643 -50.38 -6.59 5.67
N HIS A 644 -51.29 -5.89 6.32
CA HIS A 644 -52.72 -5.88 5.96
C HIS A 644 -53.14 -4.47 5.59
N LEU A 645 -53.58 -4.30 4.34
CA LEU A 645 -54.08 -3.06 3.79
C LEU A 645 -55.56 -3.24 3.44
N GLU A 646 -56.44 -2.44 4.03
CA GLU A 646 -57.87 -2.52 3.81
C GLU A 646 -58.45 -1.12 3.55
N ASN A 647 -59.16 -0.94 2.42
CA ASN A 647 -59.74 0.35 2.00
C ASN A 647 -58.72 1.51 2.03
N VAL A 648 -57.55 1.27 1.43
CA VAL A 648 -56.47 2.27 1.28
C VAL A 648 -56.43 2.79 -0.15
N VAL A 649 -56.30 4.10 -0.31
CA VAL A 649 -56.16 4.80 -1.60
C VAL A 649 -54.73 5.31 -1.75
N PHE A 650 -54.01 4.79 -2.76
CA PHE A 650 -52.68 5.26 -3.17
C PHE A 650 -52.81 6.14 -4.42
N GLU A 651 -52.56 7.44 -4.30
CA GLU A 651 -52.90 8.41 -5.36
C GLU A 651 -51.77 9.40 -5.70
N ASN A 652 -51.47 9.60 -6.99
CA ASN A 652 -50.52 10.59 -7.50
C ASN A 652 -49.07 10.43 -6.98
N LEU A 653 -48.65 9.22 -6.63
CA LEU A 653 -47.33 8.90 -6.10
C LEU A 653 -46.31 8.67 -7.22
N THR A 654 -45.03 8.93 -6.94
CA THR A 654 -43.89 8.56 -7.82
C THR A 654 -43.02 7.49 -7.16
N ASN A 655 -42.06 6.93 -7.90
CA ASN A 655 -41.19 5.88 -7.39
C ASN A 655 -40.15 6.41 -6.36
N PRO A 656 -39.88 5.69 -5.24
CA PRO A 656 -38.84 6.06 -4.30
C PRO A 656 -37.44 6.13 -4.92
N LYS A 657 -36.78 7.28 -4.83
CA LYS A 657 -35.40 7.49 -5.29
C LYS A 657 -34.66 8.57 -4.53
N GLU A 658 -33.38 8.37 -4.25
CA GLU A 658 -32.48 9.33 -3.59
C GLU A 658 -31.01 8.87 -3.67
N ASN A 659 -30.10 9.80 -4.02
CA ASN A 659 -28.64 9.58 -4.07
C ASN A 659 -28.16 8.35 -4.85
N GLY A 660 -28.77 8.07 -6.01
CA GLY A 660 -28.43 6.93 -6.88
C GLY A 660 -29.07 5.61 -6.48
N TRP A 661 -29.86 5.58 -5.41
CA TRP A 661 -30.80 4.49 -5.13
C TRP A 661 -32.17 4.82 -5.72
N GLU A 662 -32.78 3.87 -6.43
CA GLU A 662 -34.08 4.02 -7.08
C GLU A 662 -34.81 2.66 -7.06
N LEU A 663 -36.11 2.70 -6.82
CA LEU A 663 -37.04 1.59 -7.00
C LEU A 663 -37.97 1.87 -8.18
N THR A 664 -38.63 0.86 -8.71
CA THR A 664 -39.57 0.97 -9.83
C THR A 664 -41.00 1.26 -9.34
N GLY A 665 -41.39 0.62 -8.22
CA GLY A 665 -42.72 0.70 -7.61
C GLY A 665 -43.02 1.96 -6.79
N ALA A 666 -44.19 2.59 -7.00
CA ALA A 666 -44.73 3.59 -6.05
C ALA A 666 -45.10 2.96 -4.70
N VAL A 667 -45.61 1.73 -4.72
CA VAL A 667 -45.82 0.89 -3.53
C VAL A 667 -44.99 -0.36 -3.71
N THR A 668 -44.02 -0.61 -2.82
CA THR A 668 -43.10 -1.75 -2.95
C THR A 668 -43.10 -2.62 -1.70
N PHE A 669 -43.19 -3.93 -1.88
CA PHE A 669 -43.01 -4.93 -0.84
C PHE A 669 -41.84 -5.85 -1.19
N TYR A 670 -40.71 -5.69 -0.52
CA TYR A 670 -39.52 -6.52 -0.72
C TYR A 670 -39.31 -7.46 0.48
N GLN A 671 -39.36 -8.77 0.23
CA GLN A 671 -39.29 -9.81 1.28
C GLN A 671 -40.24 -9.53 2.46
N SER A 672 -41.46 -9.12 2.14
CA SER A 672 -42.46 -8.62 3.07
C SER A 672 -43.84 -9.07 2.61
N PRO A 673 -44.44 -10.12 3.20
CA PRO A 673 -45.73 -10.62 2.76
C PRO A 673 -46.86 -9.60 2.95
N VAL A 674 -47.86 -9.63 2.09
CA VAL A 674 -48.93 -8.61 2.08
C VAL A 674 -50.31 -9.13 1.66
N TYR A 675 -51.32 -8.77 2.45
CA TYR A 675 -52.74 -8.88 2.15
C TYR A 675 -53.33 -7.51 1.82
N ILE A 676 -53.90 -7.35 0.62
CA ILE A 676 -54.48 -6.11 0.09
C ILE A 676 -55.95 -6.34 -0.22
N ASN A 677 -56.84 -5.64 0.48
CA ASN A 677 -58.28 -5.82 0.38
C ASN A 677 -59.00 -4.50 0.08
N GLN A 678 -59.78 -4.46 -1.00
CA GLN A 678 -60.60 -3.31 -1.38
C GLN A 678 -59.79 -2.00 -1.48
N CYS A 679 -58.53 -2.08 -1.94
CA CYS A 679 -57.66 -0.91 -2.11
C CYS A 679 -57.81 -0.28 -3.50
N LEU A 680 -57.47 1.00 -3.61
CA LEU A 680 -57.47 1.75 -4.88
C LEU A 680 -56.09 2.35 -5.15
N PHE A 681 -55.51 2.01 -6.28
CA PHE A 681 -54.29 2.62 -6.81
C PHE A 681 -54.66 3.49 -8.00
N LYS A 682 -54.38 4.79 -7.93
CA LYS A 682 -54.93 5.76 -8.87
C LYS A 682 -53.92 6.81 -9.30
N SER A 683 -53.74 6.97 -10.60
CA SER A 683 -52.94 8.07 -11.18
C SER A 683 -51.50 8.14 -10.65
N ASN A 684 -50.92 6.99 -10.29
CA ASN A 684 -49.52 6.92 -9.86
C ASN A 684 -48.60 7.04 -11.09
N ASN A 685 -47.53 7.80 -10.94
CA ASN A 685 -46.54 8.12 -11.97
C ASN A 685 -45.19 7.44 -11.66
N SER A 686 -45.17 6.13 -11.86
CA SER A 686 -44.03 5.24 -11.62
C SER A 686 -43.97 4.19 -12.74
N GLU A 687 -42.84 3.46 -12.81
CA GLU A 687 -42.73 2.31 -13.73
C GLU A 687 -43.72 1.23 -13.31
N ASP A 688 -43.73 0.89 -12.01
CA ASP A 688 -44.73 -0.02 -11.44
C ASP A 688 -45.60 0.75 -10.44
N THR A 689 -46.91 0.56 -10.49
CA THR A 689 -47.77 1.14 -9.46
C THR A 689 -47.65 0.36 -8.14
N LEU A 690 -47.67 -0.97 -8.22
CA LEU A 690 -47.39 -1.88 -7.12
C LEU A 690 -46.33 -2.89 -7.57
N ASN A 691 -45.22 -2.98 -6.83
CA ASN A 691 -44.18 -3.97 -7.09
C ASN A 691 -43.98 -4.88 -5.86
N ILE A 692 -44.10 -6.19 -6.06
CA ILE A 692 -43.97 -7.20 -5.00
C ILE A 692 -42.81 -8.12 -5.33
N ILE A 693 -41.76 -8.06 -4.53
CA ILE A 693 -40.50 -8.76 -4.78
C ILE A 693 -40.27 -9.80 -3.68
N ARG A 694 -40.05 -11.06 -4.06
CA ARG A 694 -39.66 -12.16 -3.14
C ARG A 694 -40.60 -12.29 -1.93
N SER A 695 -41.89 -12.13 -2.14
CA SER A 695 -42.90 -12.10 -1.08
C SER A 695 -44.14 -12.90 -1.47
N ASP A 696 -44.84 -13.41 -0.45
CA ASP A 696 -46.18 -13.96 -0.64
C ASP A 696 -47.21 -12.83 -0.63
N PHE A 697 -48.26 -12.92 -1.46
CA PHE A 697 -49.29 -11.89 -1.51
C PHE A 697 -50.70 -12.42 -1.76
N GLU A 698 -51.69 -11.67 -1.28
CA GLU A 698 -53.09 -11.85 -1.63
C GLU A 698 -53.74 -10.47 -1.87
N ILE A 699 -54.34 -10.30 -3.05
CA ILE A 699 -54.99 -9.07 -3.48
C ILE A 699 -56.45 -9.39 -3.81
N VAL A 700 -57.38 -8.78 -3.09
CA VAL A 700 -58.82 -9.05 -3.20
C VAL A 700 -59.57 -7.75 -3.43
N GLY A 701 -60.46 -7.75 -4.43
CA GLY A 701 -61.43 -6.68 -4.64
C GLY A 701 -60.82 -5.29 -4.90
N SER A 702 -59.56 -5.23 -5.32
CA SER A 702 -58.82 -3.97 -5.45
C SER A 702 -58.89 -3.41 -6.87
N ALA A 703 -58.62 -2.11 -7.01
CA ALA A 703 -58.69 -1.41 -8.29
C ALA A 703 -57.40 -0.65 -8.62
N PHE A 704 -56.97 -0.76 -9.88
CA PHE A 704 -55.82 -0.03 -10.44
C PHE A 704 -56.30 0.82 -11.60
N THR A 705 -56.12 2.14 -11.51
CA THR A 705 -56.75 3.11 -12.40
C THR A 705 -55.79 4.19 -12.87
N ASP A 706 -55.78 4.46 -14.17
CA ASP A 706 -55.03 5.55 -14.81
C ASP A 706 -53.51 5.53 -14.47
N THR A 707 -52.85 4.37 -14.61
CA THR A 707 -51.42 4.21 -14.29
C THR A 707 -50.53 4.66 -15.45
N SER A 708 -49.37 5.29 -15.15
CA SER A 708 -48.43 5.80 -16.17
C SER A 708 -47.65 4.74 -16.93
N SER A 709 -47.53 3.54 -16.35
CA SER A 709 -46.94 2.35 -16.96
C SER A 709 -47.65 1.12 -16.36
N ASP A 710 -46.93 0.22 -15.67
CA ASP A 710 -47.46 -1.07 -15.25
C ASP A 710 -48.29 -0.92 -13.96
N ALA A 711 -49.38 -1.66 -13.86
CA ALA A 711 -50.24 -1.60 -12.68
C ALA A 711 -49.74 -2.48 -11.54
N ILE A 712 -49.35 -3.71 -11.84
CA ILE A 712 -48.71 -4.61 -10.88
C ILE A 712 -47.55 -5.32 -11.57
N ASP A 713 -46.40 -5.30 -10.93
CA ASP A 713 -45.27 -6.17 -11.23
C ASP A 713 -45.00 -7.07 -10.01
N THR A 714 -44.77 -8.37 -10.25
CA THR A 714 -44.28 -9.27 -9.22
C THR A 714 -43.01 -10.00 -9.68
N ASP A 715 -41.96 -9.86 -8.87
CA ASP A 715 -40.65 -10.47 -9.11
C ASP A 715 -40.37 -11.56 -8.06
N PHE A 716 -40.22 -12.81 -8.51
CA PHE A 716 -39.88 -13.95 -7.64
C PHE A 716 -40.91 -14.15 -6.50
N ALA A 717 -42.19 -13.85 -6.77
CA ALA A 717 -43.26 -13.79 -5.78
C ALA A 717 -44.35 -14.85 -6.04
N SER A 718 -45.13 -15.20 -5.03
CA SER A 718 -46.24 -16.16 -5.18
C SER A 718 -47.48 -15.64 -4.49
N GLY A 719 -48.66 -15.84 -5.09
CA GLY A 719 -49.84 -15.20 -4.52
C GLY A 719 -51.12 -15.35 -5.32
N THR A 720 -52.15 -14.65 -4.87
CA THR A 720 -53.48 -14.64 -5.50
C THR A 720 -53.96 -13.23 -5.77
N ILE A 721 -54.51 -13.00 -6.95
CA ILE A 721 -55.25 -11.77 -7.31
C ILE A 721 -56.68 -12.19 -7.62
N SER A 722 -57.65 -11.67 -6.87
CA SER A 722 -59.06 -12.01 -7.06
C SER A 722 -60.00 -10.81 -7.04
N GLN A 723 -61.10 -10.92 -7.78
CA GLN A 723 -62.21 -9.94 -7.79
C GLN A 723 -61.78 -8.49 -8.09
N SER A 724 -60.63 -8.31 -8.74
CA SER A 724 -59.97 -7.01 -8.90
C SER A 724 -60.17 -6.42 -10.30
N ILE A 725 -60.01 -5.10 -10.43
CA ILE A 725 -60.28 -4.37 -11.67
C ILE A 725 -59.09 -3.48 -12.06
N PHE A 726 -58.66 -3.59 -13.31
CA PHE A 726 -57.60 -2.78 -13.91
C PHE A 726 -58.22 -1.93 -15.00
N THR A 727 -58.03 -0.61 -14.97
CA THR A 727 -58.64 0.32 -15.95
C THR A 727 -57.65 1.39 -16.36
N ASN A 728 -57.43 1.57 -17.66
CA ASN A 728 -56.52 2.57 -18.23
C ASN A 728 -55.09 2.42 -17.68
N THR A 729 -54.47 1.27 -17.92
CA THR A 729 -53.04 1.08 -17.61
C THR A 729 -52.24 1.41 -18.86
N ALA A 730 -51.23 2.28 -18.79
CA ALA A 730 -50.47 2.65 -19.98
C ALA A 730 -49.50 1.55 -20.44
N GLY A 731 -48.99 0.74 -19.51
CA GLY A 731 -48.21 -0.47 -19.78
C GLY A 731 -49.03 -1.74 -19.55
N ASP A 732 -48.42 -2.72 -18.90
CA ASP A 732 -49.05 -3.99 -18.57
C ASP A 732 -50.02 -3.84 -17.38
N ALA A 733 -51.17 -4.50 -17.44
CA ALA A 733 -52.08 -4.51 -16.29
C ALA A 733 -51.59 -5.45 -15.17
N MET A 734 -50.94 -6.56 -15.54
CA MET A 734 -50.28 -7.48 -14.62
C MET A 734 -49.04 -8.06 -15.31
N ASP A 735 -47.84 -7.84 -14.75
CA ASP A 735 -46.60 -8.50 -15.17
C ASP A 735 -46.06 -9.41 -14.06
N PHE A 736 -45.59 -10.59 -14.46
CA PHE A 736 -45.16 -11.65 -13.55
C PHE A 736 -43.85 -12.28 -14.02
N SER A 737 -42.84 -12.22 -13.15
CA SER A 737 -41.50 -12.77 -13.38
C SER A 737 -41.13 -13.76 -12.27
N GLU A 738 -40.73 -14.98 -12.66
CA GLU A 738 -40.31 -16.08 -11.77
C GLU A 738 -41.24 -16.38 -10.57
N GLY A 739 -42.56 -16.34 -10.77
CA GLY A 739 -43.56 -16.49 -9.71
C GLY A 739 -44.61 -17.59 -9.91
N ASN A 740 -45.36 -17.92 -8.84
CA ASN A 740 -46.55 -18.79 -8.92
C ASN A 740 -47.80 -17.98 -8.53
N VAL A 741 -48.63 -17.62 -9.51
CA VAL A 741 -49.74 -16.67 -9.29
C VAL A 741 -51.09 -17.26 -9.71
N ASN A 742 -52.08 -17.13 -8.84
CA ASN A 742 -53.48 -17.44 -9.15
C ASN A 742 -54.25 -16.15 -9.45
N VAL A 743 -55.01 -16.13 -10.54
CA VAL A 743 -55.79 -14.96 -10.96
C VAL A 743 -57.27 -15.36 -11.12
N ASN A 744 -58.19 -14.78 -10.34
CA ASN A 744 -59.59 -15.21 -10.32
C ASN A 744 -60.56 -14.02 -10.43
N ALA A 745 -61.55 -14.09 -11.33
CA ALA A 745 -62.62 -13.09 -11.43
C ALA A 745 -62.10 -11.66 -11.62
N VAL A 746 -61.09 -11.48 -12.47
CA VAL A 746 -60.43 -10.19 -12.74
C VAL A 746 -60.98 -9.53 -14.01
N LYS A 747 -61.12 -8.20 -13.98
CA LYS A 747 -61.55 -7.40 -15.15
C LYS A 747 -60.47 -6.40 -15.54
N ILE A 748 -60.03 -6.44 -16.79
CA ILE A 748 -59.04 -5.54 -17.36
C ILE A 748 -59.72 -4.72 -18.45
N ARG A 749 -59.57 -3.40 -18.40
CA ARG A 749 -60.17 -2.46 -19.35
C ARG A 749 -59.12 -1.48 -19.84
N ASN A 750 -58.85 -1.48 -21.14
CA ASN A 750 -57.92 -0.55 -21.77
C ASN A 750 -56.51 -0.63 -21.15
N ALA A 751 -55.86 -1.78 -21.32
CA ALA A 751 -54.42 -1.93 -21.09
C ALA A 751 -53.65 -1.43 -22.32
N GLY A 752 -52.58 -0.68 -22.12
CA GLY A 752 -51.81 -0.06 -23.20
C GLY A 752 -50.89 -1.06 -23.89
N ASP A 753 -50.36 -2.03 -23.15
CA ASP A 753 -49.57 -3.15 -23.69
C ASP A 753 -50.27 -4.51 -23.44
N LYS A 754 -49.85 -5.29 -22.43
CA LYS A 754 -50.43 -6.61 -22.14
C LYS A 754 -51.50 -6.53 -21.05
N GLY A 755 -52.61 -7.24 -21.25
CA GLY A 755 -53.55 -7.50 -20.17
C GLY A 755 -52.91 -8.35 -19.07
N ILE A 756 -52.31 -9.49 -19.45
CA ILE A 756 -51.50 -10.31 -18.54
C ILE A 756 -50.21 -10.69 -19.24
N SER A 757 -49.08 -10.29 -18.67
CA SER A 757 -47.73 -10.67 -19.06
C SER A 757 -47.19 -11.73 -18.09
N VAL A 758 -46.72 -12.86 -18.63
CA VAL A 758 -46.18 -13.97 -17.84
C VAL A 758 -44.82 -14.37 -18.40
N GLY A 759 -43.75 -13.98 -17.73
CA GLY A 759 -42.37 -14.24 -18.17
C GLY A 759 -41.56 -15.11 -17.21
N GLU A 760 -40.30 -15.36 -17.60
CA GLU A 760 -39.22 -15.90 -16.78
C GLU A 760 -39.61 -17.05 -15.85
N ASN A 761 -39.90 -18.25 -16.38
CA ASN A 761 -40.28 -19.44 -15.60
C ASN A 761 -41.54 -19.32 -14.72
N SER A 762 -42.34 -18.25 -14.85
CA SER A 762 -43.56 -18.08 -14.07
C SER A 762 -44.62 -19.14 -14.36
N ARG A 763 -45.47 -19.42 -13.37
CA ARG A 763 -46.63 -20.30 -13.50
C ARG A 763 -47.89 -19.55 -13.08
N VAL A 764 -48.81 -19.36 -14.02
CA VAL A 764 -50.07 -18.66 -13.77
C VAL A 764 -51.26 -19.59 -13.96
N GLN A 765 -52.16 -19.61 -12.98
CA GLN A 765 -53.46 -20.28 -13.06
C GLN A 765 -54.57 -19.24 -13.01
N GLY A 766 -55.43 -19.20 -14.02
CA GLY A 766 -56.44 -18.16 -14.19
C GLY A 766 -57.86 -18.71 -14.29
N GLU A 767 -58.84 -18.07 -13.64
CA GLU A 767 -60.27 -18.37 -13.82
C GLU A 767 -61.10 -17.08 -13.95
N GLU A 768 -62.12 -17.09 -14.82
CA GLU A 768 -63.11 -16.01 -14.94
C GLU A 768 -62.51 -14.62 -15.25
N ILE A 769 -61.61 -14.54 -16.22
CA ILE A 769 -60.91 -13.31 -16.60
C ILE A 769 -61.65 -12.59 -17.74
N GLU A 770 -61.93 -11.29 -17.60
CA GLU A 770 -62.48 -10.44 -18.67
C GLU A 770 -61.46 -9.38 -19.07
N ILE A 771 -61.02 -9.39 -20.34
CA ILE A 771 -60.12 -8.38 -20.90
C ILE A 771 -60.87 -7.64 -22.00
N ASN A 772 -61.04 -6.33 -21.84
CA ASN A 772 -61.65 -5.47 -22.84
C ASN A 772 -60.68 -4.37 -23.24
N LYS A 773 -60.15 -4.47 -24.46
CA LYS A 773 -59.13 -3.61 -25.06
C LYS A 773 -57.76 -3.73 -24.40
N ALA A 774 -56.82 -4.29 -25.14
CA ALA A 774 -55.39 -4.38 -24.83
C ALA A 774 -54.59 -4.46 -26.14
N TYR A 775 -53.30 -4.11 -26.17
CA TYR A 775 -52.48 -4.45 -27.34
C TYR A 775 -52.32 -5.96 -27.46
N ILE A 776 -51.99 -6.63 -26.34
CA ILE A 776 -51.99 -8.08 -26.22
C ILE A 776 -52.93 -8.49 -25.07
N GLY A 777 -53.82 -9.46 -25.29
CA GLY A 777 -54.68 -9.99 -24.23
C GLY A 777 -53.86 -10.70 -23.14
N ILE A 778 -53.24 -11.82 -23.50
CA ILE A 778 -52.32 -12.57 -22.61
C ILE A 778 -51.05 -12.95 -23.37
N ALA A 779 -49.89 -12.77 -22.73
CA ALA A 779 -48.60 -13.23 -23.23
C ALA A 779 -47.95 -14.23 -22.27
N ALA A 780 -47.48 -15.37 -22.80
CA ALA A 780 -46.60 -16.29 -22.09
C ALA A 780 -45.21 -16.28 -22.76
N LYS A 781 -44.17 -16.02 -21.95
CA LYS A 781 -42.79 -15.80 -22.39
C LYS A 781 -41.80 -16.63 -21.58
N ASP A 782 -40.64 -16.94 -22.16
CA ASP A 782 -39.43 -17.28 -21.41
C ASP A 782 -39.59 -18.47 -20.43
N ASN A 783 -40.02 -19.62 -20.97
CA ASN A 783 -40.27 -20.88 -20.24
C ASN A 783 -41.37 -20.80 -19.16
N SER A 784 -42.25 -19.81 -19.27
CA SER A 784 -43.42 -19.70 -18.40
C SER A 784 -44.56 -20.65 -18.82
N THR A 785 -45.46 -20.92 -17.88
CA THR A 785 -46.66 -21.75 -18.07
C THR A 785 -47.91 -20.99 -17.65
N VAL A 786 -48.89 -20.90 -18.54
CA VAL A 786 -50.17 -20.21 -18.29
C VAL A 786 -51.33 -21.17 -18.50
N ASN A 787 -52.16 -21.39 -17.47
CA ASN A 787 -53.35 -22.23 -17.55
C ASN A 787 -54.59 -21.41 -17.17
N VAL A 788 -55.49 -21.13 -18.11
CA VAL A 788 -56.64 -20.25 -17.87
C VAL A 788 -57.96 -20.92 -18.27
N LYS A 789 -59.01 -20.73 -17.47
CA LYS A 789 -60.36 -21.25 -17.71
C LYS A 789 -61.41 -20.15 -17.65
N GLY A 790 -62.34 -20.14 -18.61
CA GLY A 790 -63.46 -19.22 -18.65
C GLY A 790 -63.01 -17.77 -18.87
N ILE A 791 -62.29 -17.52 -19.96
CA ILE A 791 -61.78 -16.18 -20.29
C ILE A 791 -62.62 -15.51 -21.38
N ASN A 792 -62.81 -14.19 -21.27
CA ASN A 792 -63.51 -13.37 -22.26
C ASN A 792 -62.61 -12.21 -22.73
N ILE A 793 -62.11 -12.26 -23.96
CA ILE A 793 -61.23 -11.22 -24.54
C ILE A 793 -61.99 -10.48 -25.65
N LYS A 794 -62.08 -9.16 -25.52
CA LYS A 794 -62.73 -8.25 -26.48
C LYS A 794 -61.78 -7.16 -26.92
N SER A 795 -61.75 -6.87 -28.21
CA SER A 795 -61.03 -5.72 -28.78
C SER A 795 -59.53 -5.66 -28.44
N ALA A 796 -58.88 -6.81 -28.26
CA ALA A 796 -57.43 -6.88 -28.21
C ALA A 796 -56.85 -6.92 -29.63
N ASP A 797 -55.73 -6.24 -29.88
CA ASP A 797 -55.06 -6.28 -31.19
C ASP A 797 -54.52 -7.70 -31.43
N TRP A 798 -53.84 -8.26 -30.44
CA TRP A 798 -53.46 -9.67 -30.36
C TRP A 798 -54.17 -10.35 -29.18
N GLY A 799 -54.85 -11.47 -29.43
CA GLY A 799 -55.58 -12.19 -28.38
C GLY A 799 -54.65 -12.89 -27.38
N LEU A 800 -53.99 -13.96 -27.83
CA LEU A 800 -53.05 -14.76 -27.04
C LEU A 800 -51.71 -14.87 -27.76
N THR A 801 -50.60 -14.62 -27.05
CA THR A 801 -49.26 -14.72 -27.61
C THR A 801 -48.38 -15.64 -26.77
N VAL A 802 -47.56 -16.48 -27.42
CA VAL A 802 -46.66 -17.40 -26.74
C VAL A 802 -45.31 -17.40 -27.45
N TYR A 803 -44.25 -16.94 -26.78
CA TYR A 803 -42.96 -16.68 -27.44
C TYR A 803 -41.76 -16.72 -26.50
N GLN A 804 -40.56 -16.56 -27.05
CA GLN A 804 -39.32 -16.42 -26.29
C GLN A 804 -38.74 -15.01 -26.51
N LYS A 805 -38.62 -14.21 -25.45
CA LYS A 805 -38.01 -12.87 -25.48
C LYS A 805 -36.52 -12.95 -25.09
N LYS A 806 -36.20 -13.71 -24.05
CA LYS A 806 -34.86 -13.82 -23.45
C LYS A 806 -34.24 -15.18 -23.79
N LEU A 807 -33.12 -15.16 -24.52
CA LEU A 807 -32.45 -16.36 -25.04
C LEU A 807 -31.97 -17.33 -23.95
N GLN A 808 -31.69 -16.83 -22.74
CA GLN A 808 -31.27 -17.66 -21.60
C GLN A 808 -32.39 -18.52 -21.00
N PHE A 809 -33.65 -18.23 -21.36
CA PHE A 809 -34.80 -19.08 -21.04
C PHE A 809 -35.14 -19.97 -22.23
N GLY A 810 -36.27 -20.68 -22.14
CA GLY A 810 -36.82 -21.51 -23.21
C GLY A 810 -38.13 -20.96 -23.75
N THR A 811 -38.76 -21.76 -24.60
CA THR A 811 -40.11 -21.50 -25.13
C THR A 811 -41.18 -21.68 -24.06
N ALA A 812 -42.31 -20.98 -24.22
CA ALA A 812 -43.38 -20.95 -23.21
C ALA A 812 -44.58 -21.84 -23.57
N HIS A 813 -45.45 -22.07 -22.58
CA HIS A 813 -46.61 -22.95 -22.71
C HIS A 813 -47.89 -22.25 -22.22
N MET A 814 -48.96 -22.32 -23.00
CA MET A 814 -50.26 -21.76 -22.63
C MET A 814 -51.40 -22.72 -22.93
N VAL A 815 -52.30 -22.90 -21.97
CA VAL A 815 -53.53 -23.68 -22.10
C VAL A 815 -54.72 -22.82 -21.71
N VAL A 816 -55.69 -22.69 -22.60
CA VAL A 816 -56.90 -21.89 -22.41
C VAL A 816 -58.14 -22.76 -22.67
N THR A 817 -59.10 -22.75 -21.75
CA THR A 817 -60.38 -23.45 -21.89
C THR A 817 -61.56 -22.50 -21.68
N GLY A 818 -62.63 -22.65 -22.46
CA GLY A 818 -63.80 -21.78 -22.40
C GLY A 818 -63.52 -20.34 -22.83
N LEU A 819 -62.72 -20.15 -23.90
CA LEU A 819 -62.46 -18.83 -24.47
C LEU A 819 -63.72 -18.29 -25.16
N LYS A 820 -64.14 -17.09 -24.77
CA LYS A 820 -65.12 -16.28 -25.49
C LYS A 820 -64.39 -15.08 -26.09
N ASP A 821 -64.38 -14.98 -27.40
CA ASP A 821 -63.59 -13.98 -28.10
C ASP A 821 -64.40 -13.12 -29.07
N ASN A 822 -63.99 -11.86 -29.16
CA ASN A 822 -64.36 -10.93 -30.22
C ASN A 822 -63.17 -10.01 -30.47
N PHE A 823 -62.12 -10.57 -31.10
CA PHE A 823 -60.84 -9.90 -31.32
C PHE A 823 -60.91 -8.78 -32.36
N ALA A 824 -60.00 -7.80 -32.26
CA ALA A 824 -59.94 -6.69 -33.21
C ALA A 824 -59.15 -7.02 -34.49
N SER A 825 -58.12 -7.88 -34.40
CA SER A 825 -57.27 -8.21 -35.56
C SER A 825 -56.88 -9.69 -35.67
N THR A 826 -55.99 -10.21 -34.83
CA THR A 826 -55.44 -11.57 -34.95
C THR A 826 -55.59 -12.33 -33.62
N PRO A 827 -56.17 -13.54 -33.61
CA PRO A 827 -56.53 -14.22 -32.37
C PRO A 827 -55.31 -14.76 -31.61
N TYR A 828 -54.31 -15.28 -32.32
CA TYR A 828 -53.19 -16.02 -31.74
C TYR A 828 -51.88 -15.69 -32.43
N LEU A 829 -50.76 -15.72 -31.70
CA LEU A 829 -49.42 -15.66 -32.26
C LEU A 829 -48.47 -16.55 -31.45
N VAL A 830 -47.95 -17.60 -32.08
CA VAL A 830 -47.18 -18.65 -31.41
C VAL A 830 -45.82 -18.84 -32.07
N GLU A 831 -44.76 -18.78 -31.27
CA GLU A 831 -43.39 -19.01 -31.73
C GLU A 831 -43.05 -20.50 -31.87
N GLU A 832 -42.16 -20.84 -32.80
CA GLU A 832 -41.63 -22.19 -32.95
C GLU A 832 -41.01 -22.71 -31.63
N GLY A 833 -41.49 -23.88 -31.18
CA GLY A 833 -41.08 -24.51 -29.91
C GLY A 833 -42.01 -24.18 -28.73
N SER A 834 -42.74 -23.08 -28.79
CA SER A 834 -43.80 -22.75 -27.83
C SER A 834 -45.09 -23.52 -28.13
N THR A 835 -45.95 -23.72 -27.13
CA THR A 835 -47.24 -24.41 -27.32
C THR A 835 -48.40 -23.59 -26.80
N LEU A 836 -49.48 -23.54 -27.60
CA LEU A 836 -50.75 -22.93 -27.24
C LEU A 836 -51.88 -23.93 -27.51
N ASN A 837 -52.63 -24.29 -26.46
CA ASN A 837 -53.83 -25.12 -26.58
C ASN A 837 -55.09 -24.32 -26.22
N VAL A 838 -56.03 -24.19 -27.14
CA VAL A 838 -57.31 -23.50 -26.94
C VAL A 838 -58.46 -24.50 -27.13
N ASP A 839 -59.30 -24.68 -26.11
CA ASP A 839 -60.44 -25.60 -26.13
C ASP A 839 -60.09 -27.01 -26.65
N TYR A 840 -59.00 -27.56 -26.09
CA TYR A 840 -58.44 -28.87 -26.42
C TYR A 840 -57.88 -29.00 -27.85
N LYS A 841 -57.63 -27.89 -28.55
CA LYS A 841 -56.98 -27.86 -29.87
C LYS A 841 -55.67 -27.09 -29.80
N GLU A 842 -54.62 -27.70 -30.34
CA GLU A 842 -53.31 -27.06 -30.47
C GLU A 842 -53.32 -26.04 -31.62
N ILE A 843 -52.83 -24.83 -31.36
CA ILE A 843 -52.67 -23.77 -32.35
C ILE A 843 -51.28 -23.88 -32.97
N PRO A 844 -51.15 -23.96 -34.32
CA PRO A 844 -49.85 -24.11 -34.97
C PRO A 844 -48.98 -22.85 -34.79
N ALA A 845 -47.67 -23.07 -34.66
CA ALA A 845 -46.69 -21.98 -34.64
C ALA A 845 -46.60 -21.24 -35.99
N GLU A 846 -46.40 -19.92 -35.94
CA GLU A 846 -46.33 -19.06 -37.14
C GLU A 846 -44.88 -18.80 -37.62
N GLY A 847 -43.87 -19.01 -36.77
CA GLY A 847 -42.46 -18.78 -37.10
C GLY A 847 -41.57 -18.53 -35.89
N LYS A 848 -40.34 -18.07 -36.13
CA LYS A 848 -39.37 -17.67 -35.09
C LYS A 848 -39.43 -16.17 -34.81
N ASN A 849 -38.89 -15.74 -33.67
CA ASN A 849 -38.72 -14.34 -33.27
C ASN A 849 -40.05 -13.57 -33.18
N VAL A 850 -41.05 -14.16 -32.53
CA VAL A 850 -42.37 -13.53 -32.38
C VAL A 850 -42.28 -12.17 -31.66
N PHE A 851 -41.35 -12.02 -30.71
CA PHE A 851 -41.12 -10.74 -30.05
C PHE A 851 -40.79 -9.60 -31.02
N ILE A 852 -39.90 -9.84 -32.00
CA ILE A 852 -39.51 -8.85 -33.02
C ILE A 852 -40.71 -8.45 -33.90
N LYS A 853 -41.62 -9.40 -34.18
CA LYS A 853 -42.85 -9.14 -34.94
C LYS A 853 -43.83 -8.26 -34.15
N LEU A 854 -43.88 -8.43 -32.82
CA LEU A 854 -44.74 -7.65 -31.93
C LEU A 854 -44.17 -6.26 -31.64
N TYR A 855 -42.84 -6.12 -31.56
CA TYR A 855 -42.13 -4.89 -31.20
C TYR A 855 -40.91 -4.68 -32.13
N PRO A 856 -41.13 -4.28 -33.40
CA PRO A 856 -40.03 -4.13 -34.35
C PRO A 856 -39.02 -3.04 -33.96
N ASP A 857 -39.48 -2.00 -33.24
CA ASP A 857 -38.67 -0.84 -32.87
C ASP A 857 -37.86 -1.05 -31.56
N GLU A 858 -38.05 -2.17 -30.85
CA GLU A 858 -37.34 -2.48 -29.58
C GLU A 858 -36.10 -3.35 -29.77
N THR A 859 -35.59 -3.49 -31.00
CA THR A 859 -34.53 -4.45 -31.36
C THR A 859 -33.18 -3.84 -31.73
N GLU A 860 -32.93 -2.56 -31.42
CA GLU A 860 -31.60 -1.92 -31.52
C GLU A 860 -30.75 -2.07 -30.24
#